data_AF-A0A662FHN7-F1
#
_entry.id   AF-A0A662FHN7-F1
#
_cell.length_a   1.000
_cell.length_b   1.000
_cell.length_c   1.000
_cell.angle_alpha   90.00
_cell.angle_beta   90.00
_cell.angle_gamma   90.00
#
_symmetry.space_group_name_H-M   'P 1'
#
loop_
_entity.id
_entity.type
_entity.pdbx_description
1 polymer ?
#
loop_
_entity_poly.entity_id
_entity_poly.type
_entity_poly.pdbx_seq_one_letter_code
_entity_poly.pdbx_strand_id
1 'polypeptide(L)'
;MSSLVRIAICQLTCHPAIYTGSEMWPEEPFIPQKSKNTLSSLSVQGFPVDHLLEHCRKTYLQWHSERLRGILAFLKSLNPRPSLLLFPEGAIPYQCLKMIHKYSSETETTVLAGTHSLQKTKEAKSTYKELGLQEKTLRRLFESEEPINGVCPVFISNKTHLVTKKIFSPYEETDISLEQTQFPKIGPYQVSIKDQAVQVLPLICAEALNFPRMRIARDYDICTIIAYNKTPKPYEAIIKMLVQNKKIVAFCNEGKYGGSGIFLPVDERRPLWWFDLPAKGHLPRGDAILVADVDKDSVGVEVGVALPRNNFSLINLSSIVYNQDPRLASITKQIEEIRNLTDSSTRAGVIKDLLYKDSLDQLHRMRLAYLQQLAKNGQDNEKWWTAIGTDCILSLKSLEQIETELAYYCYSNILEESLYYDEADKDVTQVSGFLSEAQSVIKDGKNITAALPASITAAEEREYIIDREADASSIVQFLDNPRQCVAQMSGMQGIGKSAAIEKALKQGRYSRVEKIAIQETSSAEYIAAKVLKDPLSKPVSLEELEEEDFRESLNGTDVLWIHNAENLLSRTRWRNNEIAQLFLKILKAAIKANVKVFLETRATLPLEFEDASLYYRRRIHGLERKLTEKGVDYLDYQLRRVGLSPVDYDYPSKEKIVNKLGGHPTALALCADAICDEGTTTVMKALEERTGFYGKFIKSLLRNIAISDDERIILNLLSGCRLEVPREAILETFSKAVTPCLRNLMQYCLIEIGPGSNLRLPGILSSYFYFDEVVPEIRNRFHKMCAKHYKILFSKDKSKIEYAIEADLQEILAGGESRLSGDFIDSQLAAAQNHFKSQEYREAKKTIDKVIPIKKTNDILRLSALIDAKCNSFDSAILKAKKVFVKNPNDTWLLSEIARTALSQGRDDIAEKLVTTARNAQMEDDTILVVYGRMLLRRNELQNAEMAFERACKITKRNGWAFYYLGKIYIRLDRLDDAIDVLLQGQELMYERGIKSLRVLSAIQTQLGLAYLYNEDIDKAEPILATLFEEQTENPEVMRAYAFLSLKKEGIESAHEAYEKLGRVRIKSRFDRSQYHLFYGMFYLGIEEKGKASQEFEEAHKLEKNNVYIMMKLARTYYDMAVESWVDGDLDVAKKYAYDCAALVRKILKFDSDNKAAVDLQIGLYSRFEIEVSKIEMV
;
A
#
# COMPACT_ATOMS: atom_id res chain seq x y z
N MET A 1 15.99 39.45 49.29
CA MET A 1 15.72 39.93 47.91
C MET A 1 14.76 38.93 47.28
N SER A 2 13.63 39.39 46.73
CA SER A 2 12.58 38.52 46.17
C SER A 2 13.00 37.96 44.80
N SER A 3 12.91 36.65 44.62
CA SER A 3 13.14 35.97 43.34
C SER A 3 11.93 36.09 42.40
N LEU A 4 11.61 37.32 41.98
CA LEU A 4 10.46 37.59 41.13
C LEU A 4 10.75 37.24 39.67
N VAL A 5 9.89 36.42 39.08
CA VAL A 5 9.92 36.04 37.67
C VAL A 5 8.71 36.64 36.96
N ARG A 6 8.93 37.44 35.91
CA ARG A 6 7.84 37.97 35.08
C ARG A 6 7.53 36.99 33.95
N ILE A 7 6.35 36.38 33.97
CA ILE A 7 5.91 35.41 32.97
C ILE A 7 4.88 36.06 32.06
N ALA A 8 5.07 35.94 30.75
CA ALA A 8 4.13 36.31 29.71
C ALA A 8 3.62 35.05 28.98
N ILE A 9 2.30 34.96 28.83
CA ILE A 9 1.60 33.92 28.07
C ILE A 9 0.86 34.59 26.93
N CYS A 10 1.19 34.20 25.69
CA CYS A 10 0.50 34.65 24.49
C CYS A 10 -0.42 33.54 24.00
N GLN A 11 -1.70 33.62 24.34
CA GLN A 11 -2.72 32.71 23.81
C GLN A 11 -3.13 33.20 22.41
N LEU A 12 -2.82 32.42 21.38
CA LEU A 12 -3.02 32.80 19.98
C LEU A 12 -3.88 31.77 19.26
N THR A 13 -4.84 32.25 18.48
CA THR A 13 -5.58 31.51 17.46
C THR A 13 -4.76 31.54 16.17
N CYS A 14 -4.49 30.38 15.57
CA CYS A 14 -3.62 30.27 14.39
C CYS A 14 -3.90 28.99 13.59
N HIS A 15 -3.47 28.97 12.32
CA HIS A 15 -3.27 27.73 11.59
C HIS A 15 -2.07 27.02 12.20
N PRO A 16 -2.24 25.84 12.83
CA PRO A 16 -1.15 25.20 13.53
C PRO A 16 -0.03 24.85 12.55
N ALA A 17 1.21 25.18 12.89
CA ALA A 17 2.42 24.88 12.12
C ALA A 17 2.79 23.39 12.15
N ILE A 18 1.81 22.54 11.89
CA ILE A 18 1.88 21.08 11.90
C ILE A 18 1.67 20.62 10.46
N TYR A 19 2.50 19.67 10.04
CA TYR A 19 2.48 19.05 8.73
C TYR A 19 2.48 17.54 8.92
N THR A 20 1.34 16.91 8.65
CA THR A 20 1.08 15.48 8.93
C THR A 20 0.27 14.88 7.79
N GLY A 21 0.89 14.04 6.96
CA GLY A 21 0.20 13.37 5.84
C GLY A 21 -0.43 14.37 4.86
N SER A 22 -1.76 14.40 4.81
CA SER A 22 -2.57 15.31 3.98
C SER A 22 -2.92 16.64 4.65
N GLU A 23 -2.52 16.87 5.90
CA GLU A 23 -2.82 18.09 6.63
C GLU A 23 -1.65 19.08 6.57
N MET A 24 -1.83 20.17 5.83
CA MET A 24 -0.85 21.25 5.68
C MET A 24 -1.49 22.57 6.11
N TRP A 25 -1.88 22.67 7.39
CA TRP A 25 -2.71 23.78 7.89
C TRP A 25 -2.21 25.19 7.55
N PRO A 26 -0.90 25.52 7.60
CA PRO A 26 -0.42 26.84 7.22
C PRO A 26 -0.63 27.19 5.74
N GLU A 27 -1.00 26.22 4.91
CA GLU A 27 -1.24 26.34 3.47
C GLU A 27 -2.73 26.33 3.14
N GLU A 28 -3.59 26.16 4.14
CA GLU A 28 -5.04 26.18 3.97
C GLU A 28 -5.60 27.61 4.01
N PRO A 29 -6.70 27.90 3.31
CA PRO A 29 -7.37 29.20 3.40
C PRO A 29 -8.09 29.40 4.73
N PHE A 30 -8.51 28.31 5.38
CA PHE A 30 -9.16 28.25 6.69
C PHE A 30 -9.06 26.83 7.24
N ILE A 31 -9.33 26.62 8.54
CA ILE A 31 -9.40 25.28 9.14
C ILE A 31 -10.84 24.75 9.03
N PRO A 32 -11.16 23.81 8.12
CA PRO A 32 -12.49 23.26 7.95
C PRO A 32 -12.99 22.47 9.17
N GLN A 33 -14.31 22.29 9.25
CA GLN A 33 -14.94 21.42 10.26
C GLN A 33 -14.64 19.94 10.00
N LYS A 34 -14.52 19.56 8.71
CA LYS A 34 -14.16 18.21 8.28
C LYS A 34 -12.77 18.24 7.63
N SER A 35 -11.82 17.45 8.15
CA SER A 35 -10.43 17.37 7.67
C SER A 35 -10.31 17.10 6.16
N LYS A 36 -11.27 16.36 5.58
CA LYS A 36 -11.34 16.07 4.13
C LYS A 36 -11.71 17.27 3.24
N ASN A 37 -12.25 18.34 3.80
CA ASN A 37 -12.72 19.53 3.06
C ASN A 37 -11.64 20.62 3.00
N THR A 38 -10.38 20.22 2.78
CA THR A 38 -9.20 21.09 2.67
C THR A 38 -8.71 21.19 1.22
N LEU A 39 -7.97 22.25 0.89
CA LEU A 39 -7.22 22.33 -0.37
C LEU A 39 -6.17 21.22 -0.43
N SER A 40 -5.49 20.89 0.66
CA SER A 40 -4.50 19.81 0.68
C SER A 40 -5.15 18.46 0.36
N SER A 41 -6.36 18.19 0.88
CA SER A 41 -7.15 17.02 0.50
C SER A 41 -7.51 17.03 -0.99
N LEU A 42 -7.93 18.18 -1.54
CA LEU A 42 -8.19 18.32 -2.97
C LEU A 42 -6.92 18.09 -3.83
N SER A 43 -5.76 18.60 -3.39
CA SER A 43 -4.45 18.37 -4.04
C SER A 43 -4.06 16.89 -3.99
N VAL A 44 -4.24 16.22 -2.84
CA VAL A 44 -4.02 14.76 -2.68
C VAL A 44 -4.99 13.96 -3.57
N GLN A 45 -6.23 14.42 -3.71
CA GLN A 45 -7.21 13.87 -4.65
C GLN A 45 -6.87 14.22 -6.11
N GLY A 46 -5.88 15.09 -6.38
CA GLY A 46 -5.40 15.44 -7.72
C GLY A 46 -6.18 16.56 -8.41
N PHE A 47 -6.86 17.42 -7.66
CA PHE A 47 -7.36 18.71 -8.14
C PHE A 47 -6.20 19.73 -8.18
N PRO A 48 -6.07 20.56 -9.21
CA PRO A 48 -4.88 21.42 -9.44
C PRO A 48 -4.79 22.66 -8.51
N VAL A 49 -4.90 22.48 -7.19
CA VAL A 49 -4.92 23.58 -6.21
C VAL A 49 -3.55 23.97 -5.64
N ASP A 50 -2.43 23.42 -6.14
CA ASP A 50 -1.08 23.70 -5.60
C ASP A 50 -0.73 25.19 -5.64
N HIS A 51 -1.18 25.90 -6.67
CA HIS A 51 -0.99 27.35 -6.77
C HIS A 51 -1.82 28.12 -5.72
N LEU A 52 -2.98 27.61 -5.32
CA LEU A 52 -3.82 28.15 -4.26
C LEU A 52 -3.20 27.89 -2.89
N LEU A 53 -2.72 26.66 -2.63
CA LEU A 53 -2.00 26.30 -1.41
C LEU A 53 -0.78 27.22 -1.17
N GLU A 54 0.04 27.43 -2.20
CA GLU A 54 1.19 28.32 -2.11
C GLU A 54 0.80 29.80 -1.92
N HIS A 55 -0.33 30.23 -2.49
CA HIS A 55 -0.88 31.58 -2.26
C HIS A 55 -1.34 31.75 -0.81
N CYS A 56 -2.14 30.81 -0.30
CA CYS A 56 -2.61 30.76 1.08
C CYS A 56 -1.43 30.79 2.05
N ARG A 57 -0.43 29.93 1.84
CA ARG A 57 0.79 29.86 2.64
C ARG A 57 1.52 31.20 2.73
N LYS A 58 1.78 31.84 1.59
CA LYS A 58 2.49 33.13 1.55
C LYS A 58 1.72 34.22 2.29
N THR A 59 0.43 34.34 2.01
CA THR A 59 -0.44 35.36 2.61
C THR A 59 -0.55 35.16 4.12
N TYR A 60 -0.78 33.92 4.57
CA TYR A 60 -0.86 33.59 5.99
C TYR A 60 0.46 33.87 6.73
N LEU A 61 1.60 33.39 6.21
CA LEU A 61 2.90 33.58 6.84
C LEU A 61 3.31 35.05 6.90
N GLN A 62 2.98 35.84 5.88
CA GLN A 62 3.22 37.28 5.89
C GLN A 62 2.40 37.98 6.98
N TRP A 63 1.09 37.72 7.02
CA TRP A 63 0.20 38.27 8.04
C TRP A 63 0.64 37.89 9.46
N HIS A 64 0.91 36.60 9.69
CA HIS A 64 1.28 36.09 11.00
C HIS A 64 2.64 36.62 11.45
N SER A 65 3.57 36.83 10.53
CA SER A 65 4.85 37.49 10.81
C SER A 65 4.66 38.93 11.30
N GLU A 66 3.80 39.72 10.65
CA GLU A 66 3.50 41.08 11.12
C GLU A 66 2.78 41.08 12.47
N ARG A 67 1.86 40.14 12.68
CA ARG A 67 1.14 39.97 13.95
C ARG A 67 2.12 39.70 15.10
N LEU A 68 3.04 38.76 14.91
CA LEU A 68 4.07 38.45 15.90
C LEU A 68 4.99 39.64 16.16
N ARG A 69 5.37 40.43 15.15
CA ARG A 69 6.15 41.67 15.37
C ARG A 69 5.43 42.66 16.26
N GLY A 70 4.12 42.88 16.05
CA GLY A 70 3.34 43.79 16.87
C GLY A 70 3.17 43.30 18.31
N ILE A 71 2.91 42.00 18.51
CA ILE A 71 2.84 41.38 19.85
C ILE A 71 4.17 41.53 20.59
N LEU A 72 5.29 41.22 19.92
CA LEU A 72 6.62 41.35 20.51
C LEU A 72 6.97 42.82 20.81
N ALA A 73 6.55 43.76 19.97
CA ALA A 73 6.73 45.19 20.23
C ALA A 73 5.94 45.65 21.47
N PHE A 74 4.71 45.17 21.64
CA PHE A 74 3.91 45.40 22.85
C PHE A 74 4.59 44.82 24.10
N LEU A 75 5.05 43.57 24.05
CA LEU A 75 5.77 42.96 25.18
C LEU A 75 7.09 43.68 25.49
N LYS A 76 7.77 44.23 24.47
CA LYS A 76 9.00 45.01 24.64
C LYS A 76 8.76 46.36 25.34
N SER A 77 7.56 46.93 25.24
CA SER A 77 7.20 48.21 25.85
C SER A 77 6.91 48.09 27.35
N LEU A 78 6.62 46.89 27.85
CA LEU A 78 6.42 46.63 29.27
C LEU A 78 7.71 46.84 30.07
N ASN A 79 7.60 47.48 31.24
CA ASN A 79 8.72 47.73 32.14
C ASN A 79 8.44 47.20 33.57
N PRO A 80 9.27 46.29 34.12
CA PRO A 80 10.28 45.49 33.42
C PRO A 80 9.69 44.58 32.33
N ARG A 81 10.52 44.18 31.36
CA ARG A 81 10.12 43.24 30.31
C ARG A 81 9.88 41.84 30.89
N PRO A 82 9.09 40.98 30.21
CA PRO A 82 8.96 39.59 30.62
C PRO A 82 10.32 38.89 30.69
N SER A 83 10.49 37.99 31.67
CA SER A 83 11.67 37.13 31.77
C SER A 83 11.44 35.78 31.08
N LEU A 84 10.18 35.35 31.01
CA LEU A 84 9.73 34.12 30.36
C LEU A 84 8.53 34.42 29.46
N LEU A 85 8.56 33.96 28.22
CA LEU A 85 7.49 34.12 27.22
C LEU A 85 7.11 32.76 26.63
N LEU A 86 5.80 32.49 26.59
CA LEU A 86 5.22 31.24 26.12
C LEU A 86 4.27 31.47 24.95
N PHE A 87 4.44 30.65 23.91
CA PHE A 87 3.49 30.49 22.80
C PHE A 87 2.91 29.06 22.80
N PRO A 88 1.68 28.86 22.29
CA PRO A 88 1.05 27.55 22.28
C PRO A 88 1.65 26.64 21.21
N GLU A 89 1.32 25.35 21.28
CA GLU A 89 1.74 24.36 20.27
C GLU A 89 1.17 24.73 18.90
N GLY A 90 1.99 24.61 17.86
CA GLY A 90 1.65 24.99 16.49
C GLY A 90 1.71 26.49 16.21
N ALA A 91 1.92 27.37 17.19
CA ALA A 91 1.71 28.81 16.97
C ALA A 91 2.82 29.52 16.18
N ILE A 92 4.05 29.00 16.17
CA ILE A 92 5.19 29.67 15.53
C ILE A 92 5.77 28.77 14.42
N PRO A 93 5.49 29.08 13.14
CA PRO A 93 6.15 28.43 12.02
C PRO A 93 7.67 28.68 12.02
N TYR A 94 8.46 27.77 11.44
CA TYR A 94 9.93 27.90 11.42
C TYR A 94 10.40 29.21 10.76
N GLN A 95 9.64 29.72 9.80
CA GLN A 95 9.90 30.97 9.08
C GLN A 95 9.90 32.19 10.00
N CYS A 96 9.13 32.15 11.09
CA CYS A 96 9.03 33.24 12.05
C CYS A 96 10.10 33.17 13.17
N LEU A 97 10.87 32.08 13.27
CA LEU A 97 11.79 31.89 14.40
C LEU A 97 12.90 32.94 14.49
N LYS A 98 13.37 33.48 13.35
CA LYS A 98 14.44 34.50 13.34
C LYS A 98 14.04 35.76 14.12
N MET A 99 12.78 36.21 14.00
CA MET A 99 12.31 37.38 14.75
C MET A 99 12.12 37.08 16.24
N ILE A 100 11.67 35.87 16.59
CA ILE A 100 11.54 35.45 17.99
C ILE A 100 12.92 35.38 18.65
N HIS A 101 13.91 34.79 17.97
CA HIS A 101 15.30 34.71 18.44
C HIS A 101 15.94 36.10 18.60
N LYS A 102 15.70 37.01 17.65
CA LYS A 102 16.12 38.41 17.75
C LYS A 102 15.52 39.10 18.98
N TYR A 103 14.22 38.93 19.21
CA TYR A 103 13.56 39.48 20.41
C TYR A 103 14.15 38.93 21.71
N SER A 104 14.36 37.61 21.79
CA SER A 104 14.99 36.96 22.95
C SER A 104 16.39 37.51 23.22
N SER A 105 17.18 37.70 22.15
CA SER A 105 18.54 38.25 22.24
C SER A 105 18.56 39.72 22.67
N GLU A 106 17.65 40.56 22.18
CA GLU A 106 17.59 42.00 22.50
C GLU A 106 17.00 42.31 23.88
N THR A 107 16.17 41.42 24.41
CA THR A 107 15.41 41.65 25.64
C THR A 107 15.87 40.79 26.80
N GLU A 108 16.74 39.81 26.55
CA GLU A 108 17.13 38.76 27.49
C GLU A 108 15.95 37.91 27.99
N THR A 109 14.81 37.96 27.30
CA THR A 109 13.63 37.15 27.59
C THR A 109 13.87 35.71 27.15
N THR A 110 13.61 34.74 28.01
CA THR A 110 13.56 33.33 27.59
C THR A 110 12.24 33.05 26.88
N VAL A 111 12.30 32.53 25.66
CA VAL A 111 11.10 32.29 24.85
C VAL A 111 10.97 30.82 24.51
N LEU A 112 9.81 30.23 24.80
CA LEU A 112 9.43 28.94 24.27
C LEU A 112 8.46 29.18 23.11
N ALA A 113 8.93 28.93 21.89
CA ALA A 113 8.25 29.32 20.66
C ALA A 113 7.10 28.38 20.27
N GLY A 114 6.62 27.52 21.16
CA GLY A 114 5.70 26.45 20.76
C GLY A 114 6.38 25.37 19.93
N THR A 115 5.67 24.30 19.63
CA THR A 115 6.14 23.19 18.80
C THR A 115 5.64 23.32 17.38
N HIS A 116 6.45 22.93 16.40
CA HIS A 116 6.06 22.86 15.00
C HIS A 116 6.72 21.66 14.30
N SER A 117 6.16 21.25 13.17
CA SER A 117 6.71 20.16 12.37
C SER A 117 8.06 20.53 11.75
N LEU A 118 9.03 19.63 11.85
CA LEU A 118 10.36 19.83 11.27
C LEU A 118 10.34 19.56 9.76
N GLN A 119 10.37 20.62 8.96
CA GLN A 119 10.45 20.52 7.50
C GLN A 119 11.87 20.17 7.05
N LYS A 120 12.04 19.07 6.29
CA LYS A 120 13.35 18.64 5.75
C LYS A 120 13.74 19.40 4.46
N THR A 121 13.49 20.70 4.41
CA THR A 121 13.84 21.57 3.27
C THR A 121 15.19 22.27 3.47
N LYS A 122 15.83 22.68 2.36
CA LYS A 122 17.07 23.47 2.42
C LYS A 122 16.87 24.80 3.17
N GLU A 123 15.71 25.43 2.99
CA GLU A 123 15.33 26.68 3.65
C GLU A 123 15.21 26.52 5.18
N ALA A 124 14.52 25.47 5.63
CA ALA A 124 14.43 25.16 7.06
C ALA A 124 15.80 24.88 7.66
N LYS A 125 16.64 24.05 7.00
CA LYS A 125 18.02 23.79 7.44
C LYS A 125 18.84 25.08 7.57
N SER A 126 18.73 25.99 6.59
CA SER A 126 19.38 27.31 6.65
C SER A 126 18.89 28.13 7.83
N THR A 127 17.58 28.20 8.04
CA THR A 127 16.98 28.95 9.14
C THR A 127 17.51 28.47 10.49
N TYR A 128 17.49 27.17 10.74
CA TYR A 128 18.02 26.60 11.99
C TYR A 128 19.53 26.78 12.16
N LYS A 129 20.30 26.79 11.07
CA LYS A 129 21.73 27.10 11.10
C LYS A 129 21.98 28.55 11.51
N GLU A 130 21.22 29.49 10.96
CA GLU A 130 21.29 30.91 11.30
C GLU A 130 20.89 31.19 12.75
N LEU A 131 20.03 30.35 13.34
CA LEU A 131 19.69 30.40 14.77
C LEU A 131 20.82 29.90 15.69
N GLY A 132 21.99 29.57 15.15
CA GLY A 132 23.18 29.22 15.93
C GLY A 132 23.24 27.76 16.40
N LEU A 133 22.47 26.86 15.78
CA LEU A 133 22.55 25.44 16.09
C LEU A 133 23.83 24.81 15.54
N GLN A 134 24.47 24.00 16.37
CA GLN A 134 25.70 23.30 15.98
C GLN A 134 25.45 22.33 14.83
N GLU A 135 26.46 22.19 13.95
CA GLU A 135 26.40 21.30 12.78
C GLU A 135 26.01 19.86 13.17
N LYS A 136 26.51 19.36 14.30
CA LYS A 136 26.14 18.02 14.83
C LYS A 136 24.63 17.89 15.08
N THR A 137 24.01 18.91 15.64
CA THR A 137 22.56 18.94 15.91
C THR A 137 21.77 19.05 14.61
N LEU A 138 22.24 19.87 13.66
CA LEU A 138 21.63 20.00 12.33
C LEU A 138 21.69 18.68 11.55
N ARG A 139 22.83 17.97 11.56
CA ARG A 139 22.94 16.63 10.96
C ARG A 139 21.95 15.66 11.61
N ARG A 140 21.90 15.62 12.95
CA ARG A 140 20.93 14.77 13.66
C ARG A 140 19.47 15.08 13.30
N LEU A 141 19.12 16.33 13.05
CA LEU A 141 17.74 16.72 12.77
C LEU A 141 17.35 16.55 11.30
N PHE A 142 18.26 16.85 10.37
CA PHE A 142 17.95 16.88 8.93
C PHE A 142 18.44 15.64 8.16
N GLU A 143 19.39 14.90 8.70
CA GLU A 143 19.99 13.70 8.06
C GLU A 143 19.59 12.40 8.77
N SER A 144 18.86 12.48 9.89
CA SER A 144 18.29 11.29 10.55
C SER A 144 17.10 10.73 9.79
N GLU A 145 17.05 9.41 9.62
CA GLU A 145 15.92 8.68 9.07
C GLU A 145 14.78 8.48 10.09
N GLU A 146 15.00 8.78 11.38
CA GLU A 146 13.96 8.73 12.41
C GLU A 146 12.95 9.88 12.21
N PRO A 147 11.64 9.63 12.31
CA PRO A 147 10.65 10.70 12.37
C PRO A 147 10.86 11.52 13.65
N ILE A 148 10.96 12.83 13.51
CA ILE A 148 11.10 13.76 14.63
C ILE A 148 9.71 14.34 14.91
N ASN A 149 9.19 14.10 16.11
CA ASN A 149 7.79 14.34 16.52
C ASN A 149 7.43 15.83 16.74
N GLY A 150 7.94 16.72 15.90
CA GLY A 150 7.87 18.16 16.15
C GLY A 150 8.94 18.63 17.13
N VAL A 151 9.31 19.90 17.01
CA VAL A 151 10.38 20.52 17.79
C VAL A 151 9.91 21.82 18.41
N CYS A 152 10.27 22.05 19.68
CA CYS A 152 10.07 23.33 20.37
C CYS A 152 11.41 24.08 20.47
N PRO A 153 11.59 25.17 19.72
CA PRO A 153 12.67 26.11 19.95
C PRO A 153 12.51 26.82 21.28
N VAL A 154 13.56 26.71 22.10
CA VAL A 154 13.69 27.42 23.37
C VAL A 154 14.88 28.36 23.24
N PHE A 155 14.60 29.66 23.21
CA PHE A 155 15.61 30.70 23.10
C PHE A 155 15.94 31.21 24.51
N ILE A 156 17.20 31.07 24.91
CA ILE A 156 17.73 31.55 26.19
C ILE A 156 18.80 32.60 25.86
N SER A 157 18.41 33.87 25.92
CA SER A 157 19.23 35.00 25.45
C SER A 157 19.65 34.80 23.98
N ASN A 158 20.95 34.66 23.70
CA ASN A 158 21.45 34.42 22.34
C ASN A 158 21.54 32.93 21.96
N LYS A 159 21.29 32.00 22.89
CA LYS A 159 21.43 30.56 22.67
C LYS A 159 20.10 29.94 22.25
N THR A 160 20.18 29.03 21.28
CA THR A 160 19.04 28.25 20.81
C THR A 160 19.14 26.81 21.31
N HIS A 161 18.11 26.36 22.03
CA HIS A 161 17.91 24.98 22.41
C HIS A 161 16.70 24.41 21.64
N LEU A 162 16.75 23.12 21.33
CA LEU A 162 15.63 22.42 20.70
C LEU A 162 15.15 21.29 21.60
N VAL A 163 13.92 21.40 22.07
CA VAL A 163 13.22 20.32 22.76
C VAL A 163 12.51 19.50 21.68
N THR A 164 12.97 18.28 21.44
CA THR A 164 12.24 17.33 20.59
C THR A 164 11.09 16.78 21.41
N LYS A 165 9.87 16.87 20.90
CA LYS A 165 8.72 16.23 21.53
C LYS A 165 8.94 14.72 21.63
N LYS A 166 8.53 14.15 22.75
CA LYS A 166 8.81 12.75 23.09
C LYS A 166 7.59 11.85 23.03
N ILE A 167 6.39 12.42 23.14
CA ILE A 167 5.11 11.71 23.11
C ILE A 167 4.26 12.37 22.03
N PHE A 168 3.63 11.58 21.16
CA PHE A 168 2.73 12.11 20.15
C PHE A 168 1.53 12.78 20.82
N SER A 169 1.17 13.98 20.36
CA SER A 169 -0.16 14.49 20.65
C SER A 169 -1.21 13.64 19.91
N PRO A 170 -2.44 13.51 20.41
CA PRO A 170 -3.54 12.85 19.69
C PRO A 170 -3.77 13.38 18.26
N TYR A 171 -3.30 14.60 17.97
CA TYR A 171 -3.40 15.25 16.66
C TYR A 171 -2.15 15.06 15.77
N GLU A 172 -1.07 14.51 16.32
CA GLU A 172 0.14 14.11 15.59
C GLU A 172 0.28 12.59 15.53
N GLU A 173 -0.72 11.87 16.05
CA GLU A 173 -0.86 10.43 15.83
C GLU A 173 -1.08 10.23 14.33
N THR A 174 0.02 9.95 13.62
CA THR A 174 -0.09 9.06 12.48
C THR A 174 -0.58 7.72 13.01
N ASP A 175 -1.38 7.01 12.23
CA ASP A 175 -1.72 5.57 12.27
C ASP A 175 -0.75 4.63 13.07
N ILE A 176 0.55 4.97 13.18
CA ILE A 176 1.64 4.27 13.89
C ILE A 176 1.99 4.86 15.29
N SER A 177 1.06 5.30 16.13
CA SER A 177 1.41 5.64 17.52
C SER A 177 1.49 4.37 18.38
N LEU A 178 2.71 3.92 18.68
CA LEU A 178 2.97 2.87 19.67
C LEU A 178 2.36 3.27 21.02
N GLU A 179 1.65 2.34 21.70
CA GLU A 179 1.48 2.46 23.16
C GLU A 179 2.89 2.53 23.76
N GLN A 180 3.29 3.72 24.21
CA GLN A 180 4.61 3.93 24.79
C GLN A 180 4.70 3.18 26.13
N THR A 181 5.31 2.00 26.10
CA THR A 181 5.57 1.18 27.30
C THR A 181 6.72 1.71 28.16
N GLN A 182 7.55 2.63 27.62
CA GLN A 182 8.63 3.30 28.35
C GLN A 182 8.56 4.82 28.18
N PHE A 183 8.38 5.55 29.29
CA PHE A 183 8.35 7.01 29.28
C PHE A 183 9.77 7.60 29.31
N PRO A 184 10.10 8.51 28.37
CA PRO A 184 11.43 9.07 28.25
C PRO A 184 11.77 10.02 29.40
N LYS A 185 13.07 10.15 29.69
CA LYS A 185 13.59 11.07 30.69
C LYS A 185 13.54 12.52 30.18
N ILE A 186 12.88 13.40 30.91
CA ILE A 186 12.81 14.85 30.64
C ILE A 186 13.50 15.65 31.74
N GLY A 187 13.99 16.85 31.43
CA GLY A 187 14.74 17.66 32.38
C GLY A 187 14.59 19.17 32.17
N PRO A 188 14.78 19.97 33.21
CA PRO A 188 14.65 21.41 33.13
C PRO A 188 15.84 22.09 32.46
N TYR A 189 15.59 23.29 31.94
CA TYR A 189 16.59 24.22 31.43
C TYR A 189 16.87 25.29 32.49
N GLN A 190 18.15 25.57 32.72
CA GLN A 190 18.57 26.64 33.62
C GLN A 190 18.53 27.98 32.88
N VAL A 191 17.74 28.91 33.41
CA VAL A 191 17.58 30.27 32.93
C VAL A 191 18.16 31.23 33.97
N SER A 192 18.89 32.25 33.53
CA SER A 192 19.35 33.33 34.41
C SER A 192 18.32 34.45 34.40
N ILE A 193 17.76 34.79 35.55
CA ILE A 193 16.81 35.89 35.73
C ILE A 193 17.35 36.81 36.81
N LYS A 194 17.79 38.02 36.44
CA LYS A 194 18.39 39.02 37.36
C LYS A 194 19.46 38.39 38.29
N ASP A 195 20.41 37.69 37.69
CA ASP A 195 21.52 36.98 38.37
C ASP A 195 21.13 35.78 39.26
N GLN A 196 19.87 35.34 39.19
CA GLN A 196 19.41 34.11 39.85
C GLN A 196 19.17 32.99 38.84
N ALA A 197 19.62 31.78 39.18
CA ALA A 197 19.34 30.58 38.39
C ALA A 197 17.91 30.08 38.68
N VAL A 198 17.10 29.95 37.62
CA VAL A 198 15.73 29.41 37.66
C VAL A 198 15.66 28.20 36.73
N GLN A 199 15.17 27.07 37.24
CA GLN A 199 15.01 25.82 36.49
C GLN A 199 13.61 25.75 35.88
N VAL A 200 13.51 25.79 34.55
CA VAL A 200 12.26 25.77 33.80
C VAL A 200 12.09 24.42 33.10
N LEU A 201 11.03 23.67 33.42
CA LEU A 201 10.71 22.38 32.81
C LEU A 201 9.62 22.55 31.74
N PRO A 202 9.96 22.41 30.44
CA PRO A 202 8.98 22.37 29.37
C PRO A 202 8.31 21.00 29.27
N LEU A 203 6.97 20.99 29.22
CA LEU A 203 6.13 19.85 28.88
C LEU A 203 5.28 20.20 27.65
N ILE A 204 5.36 19.36 26.63
CA ILE A 204 4.64 19.55 25.38
C ILE A 204 3.40 18.64 25.37
N CYS A 205 2.22 19.24 25.46
CA CYS A 205 0.91 18.63 25.23
C CYS A 205 0.76 17.23 25.86
N ALA A 206 0.87 16.15 25.07
CA ALA A 206 0.79 14.77 25.58
C ALA A 206 1.81 14.42 26.69
N GLU A 207 2.97 15.07 26.73
CA GLU A 207 3.94 14.92 27.83
C GLU A 207 3.36 15.39 29.17
N ALA A 208 2.59 16.47 29.19
CA ALA A 208 1.94 16.94 30.41
C ALA A 208 0.83 15.99 30.87
N LEU A 209 0.08 15.38 29.93
CA LEU A 209 -0.96 14.40 30.26
C LEU A 209 -0.38 13.09 30.80
N ASN A 210 0.83 12.73 30.40
CA ASN A 210 1.53 11.53 30.86
C ASN A 210 2.55 11.80 31.97
N PHE A 211 2.65 13.04 32.45
CA PHE A 211 3.67 13.48 33.40
C PHE A 211 3.86 12.57 34.64
N PRO A 212 2.80 12.04 35.29
CA PRO A 212 2.97 11.15 36.45
C PRO A 212 3.73 9.86 36.16
N ARG A 213 3.81 9.45 34.88
CA ARG A 213 4.52 8.25 34.43
C ARG A 213 5.94 8.54 33.95
N MET A 214 6.32 9.82 33.82
CA MET A 214 7.61 10.25 33.27
C MET A 214 8.71 10.32 34.33
N ARG A 215 9.96 10.10 33.91
CA ARG A 215 11.13 10.24 34.78
C ARG A 215 11.73 11.65 34.65
N ILE A 216 11.73 12.42 35.73
CA ILE A 216 12.30 13.77 35.76
C ILE A 216 13.80 13.72 36.12
N ALA A 217 14.63 14.43 35.36
CA ALA A 217 16.07 14.37 35.47
C ALA A 217 16.65 15.08 36.69
N ARG A 218 16.06 16.21 37.08
CA ARG A 218 16.50 17.14 38.14
C ARG A 218 15.29 17.91 38.66
N ASP A 219 15.38 18.47 39.86
CA ASP A 219 14.34 19.35 40.40
C ASP A 219 14.21 20.64 39.58
N TYR A 220 13.02 21.26 39.62
CA TYR A 220 12.66 22.41 38.81
C TYR A 220 11.77 23.40 39.57
N ASP A 221 11.83 24.68 39.21
CA ASP A 221 11.07 25.77 39.86
C ASP A 221 9.73 26.02 39.16
N ILE A 222 9.76 26.09 37.82
CA ILE A 222 8.62 26.44 36.98
C ILE A 222 8.39 25.32 35.97
N CYS A 223 7.14 24.85 35.87
CA CYS A 223 6.70 23.93 34.84
C CYS A 223 5.93 24.71 33.77
N THR A 224 6.36 24.64 32.52
CA THR A 224 5.66 25.27 31.40
C THR A 224 4.96 24.21 30.57
N ILE A 225 3.65 24.32 30.39
CA ILE A 225 2.86 23.41 29.57
C ILE A 225 2.46 24.13 28.29
N ILE A 226 2.95 23.65 27.16
CA ILE A 226 2.64 24.16 25.83
C ILE A 226 1.68 23.18 25.17
N ALA A 227 0.47 23.62 24.84
CA ALA A 227 -0.60 22.72 24.41
C ALA A 227 -1.36 23.23 23.18
N TYR A 228 -1.87 22.27 22.43
CA TYR A 228 -2.94 22.42 21.45
C TYR A 228 -3.99 21.38 21.82
N ASN A 229 -5.05 21.78 22.54
CA ASN A 229 -6.11 20.85 22.94
C ASN A 229 -7.48 21.51 22.93
N LYS A 230 -8.44 20.86 22.27
CA LYS A 230 -9.86 21.27 22.17
C LYS A 230 -10.51 21.50 23.54
N THR A 231 -10.06 20.77 24.56
CA THR A 231 -10.55 20.89 25.93
C THR A 231 -9.38 21.06 26.89
N PRO A 232 -9.28 22.17 27.63
CA PRO A 232 -8.23 22.36 28.65
C PRO A 232 -8.36 21.44 29.87
N LYS A 233 -9.57 20.90 30.13
CA LYS A 233 -9.92 20.08 31.30
C LYS A 233 -8.95 18.95 31.66
N PRO A 234 -8.41 18.15 30.71
CA PRO A 234 -7.48 17.08 31.02
C PRO A 234 -6.20 17.56 31.74
N TYR A 235 -5.82 18.84 31.55
CA TYR A 235 -4.66 19.42 32.22
C TYR A 235 -4.94 19.88 33.64
N GLU A 236 -6.20 20.06 34.05
CA GLU A 236 -6.55 20.54 35.39
C GLU A 236 -6.01 19.63 36.50
N ALA A 237 -6.07 18.30 36.28
CA ALA A 237 -5.57 17.32 37.23
C ALA A 237 -4.05 17.46 37.47
N ILE A 238 -3.27 17.60 36.38
CA ILE A 238 -1.82 17.75 36.47
C ILE A 238 -1.42 19.13 37.01
N ILE A 239 -2.11 20.19 36.59
CA ILE A 239 -1.90 21.55 37.11
C ILE A 239 -2.13 21.55 38.62
N LYS A 240 -3.26 21.00 39.09
CA LYS A 240 -3.59 20.92 40.52
C LYS A 240 -2.55 20.11 41.29
N MET A 241 -2.12 18.96 40.76
CA MET A 241 -1.09 18.13 41.37
C MET A 241 0.24 18.87 41.51
N LEU A 242 0.69 19.57 40.46
CA LEU A 242 1.94 20.34 40.47
C LEU A 242 1.87 21.51 41.45
N VAL A 243 0.75 22.24 41.46
CA VAL A 243 0.49 23.33 42.39
C VAL A 243 0.49 22.83 43.84
N GLN A 244 -0.18 21.71 44.14
CA GLN A 244 -0.16 21.08 45.47
C GLN A 244 1.26 20.69 45.92
N ASN A 245 2.12 20.31 44.96
CA ASN A 245 3.54 20.05 45.17
C ASN A 245 4.42 21.32 45.18
N LYS A 246 3.81 22.50 45.39
CA LYS A 246 4.47 23.81 45.48
C LYS A 246 5.27 24.19 44.23
N LYS A 247 4.82 23.77 43.05
CA LYS A 247 5.40 24.18 41.75
C LYS A 247 4.55 25.26 41.10
N ILE A 248 5.21 26.20 40.42
CA ILE A 248 4.54 27.19 39.56
C ILE A 248 4.29 26.54 38.21
N VAL A 249 3.08 26.67 37.68
CA VAL A 249 2.70 26.13 36.37
C VAL A 249 2.25 27.25 35.45
N ALA A 250 2.92 27.41 34.31
CA ALA A 250 2.50 28.32 33.25
C ALA A 250 1.96 27.51 32.07
N PHE A 251 0.65 27.55 31.85
CA PHE A 251 -0.04 26.78 30.82
C PHE A 251 -0.46 27.67 29.67
N CYS A 252 -0.02 27.36 28.46
CA CYS A 252 -0.33 28.10 27.24
C CYS A 252 -1.01 27.15 26.24
N ASN A 253 -2.30 27.37 26.01
CA ASN A 253 -3.13 26.64 25.06
C ASN A 253 -3.49 27.54 23.86
N GLU A 254 -4.01 26.92 22.82
CA GLU A 254 -4.46 27.61 21.61
C GLU A 254 -5.72 28.49 21.87
N GLY A 255 -5.79 29.62 21.17
CA GLY A 255 -6.78 30.68 21.42
C GLY A 255 -8.23 30.32 21.14
N LYS A 256 -8.53 29.52 20.10
CA LYS A 256 -9.88 29.03 19.80
C LYS A 256 -10.46 28.24 20.97
N TYR A 257 -9.61 27.54 21.74
CA TYR A 257 -10.05 26.72 22.88
C TYR A 257 -9.95 27.42 24.24
N GLY A 258 -8.99 28.35 24.41
CA GLY A 258 -8.78 29.07 25.64
C GLY A 258 -8.16 28.23 26.77
N GLY A 259 -8.25 28.73 27.99
CA GLY A 259 -7.84 28.02 29.20
C GLY A 259 -6.40 28.29 29.67
N SER A 260 -5.62 29.08 28.93
CA SER A 260 -4.25 29.44 29.31
C SER A 260 -4.20 30.18 30.65
N GLY A 261 -3.13 30.05 31.42
CA GLY A 261 -3.05 30.68 32.74
C GLY A 261 -1.74 30.41 33.49
N ILE A 262 -1.57 31.13 34.59
CA ILE A 262 -0.46 30.94 35.53
C ILE A 262 -1.05 30.45 36.85
N PHE A 263 -0.63 29.28 37.29
CA PHE A 263 -1.15 28.58 38.45
C PHE A 263 -0.05 28.37 39.49
N LEU A 264 -0.36 28.67 40.74
CA LEU A 264 0.53 28.54 41.88
C LEU A 264 -0.33 28.43 43.15
N PRO A 265 0.22 28.01 44.30
CA PRO A 265 -0.52 28.00 45.56
C PRO A 265 -0.90 29.43 45.94
N VAL A 266 -2.18 29.73 46.08
CA VAL A 266 -2.68 31.06 46.48
C VAL A 266 -3.22 30.96 47.91
N ASP A 267 -2.89 31.94 48.75
CA ASP A 267 -3.42 32.02 50.11
C ASP A 267 -4.82 32.65 50.10
N GLU A 268 -5.84 31.89 50.50
CA GLU A 268 -7.24 32.33 50.49
C GLU A 268 -7.50 33.57 51.36
N ARG A 269 -6.60 33.89 52.31
CA ARG A 269 -6.68 35.12 53.12
C ARG A 269 -6.36 36.39 52.32
N ARG A 270 -5.81 36.24 51.11
CA ARG A 270 -5.56 37.32 50.14
C ARG A 270 -6.22 36.99 48.79
N PRO A 271 -7.56 37.06 48.71
CA PRO A 271 -8.26 36.76 47.47
C PRO A 271 -7.82 37.73 46.38
N LEU A 272 -7.51 37.17 45.21
CA LEU A 272 -7.19 37.89 43.99
C LEU A 272 -8.28 37.55 42.99
N TRP A 273 -9.00 38.57 42.51
CA TRP A 273 -10.14 38.42 41.60
C TRP A 273 -9.87 37.50 40.40
N TRP A 274 -8.61 37.46 39.93
CA TRP A 274 -8.18 36.61 38.82
C TRP A 274 -8.36 35.12 39.10
N PHE A 275 -8.20 34.68 40.35
CA PHE A 275 -8.40 33.28 40.76
C PHE A 275 -9.84 32.99 41.23
N ASP A 276 -10.68 34.01 41.32
CA ASP A 276 -12.10 33.89 41.69
C ASP A 276 -12.99 33.65 40.46
N LEU A 277 -14.27 33.30 40.70
CA LEU A 277 -15.27 33.21 39.62
C LEU A 277 -15.50 34.60 39.00
N PRO A 278 -15.59 34.70 37.66
CA PRO A 278 -15.65 33.62 36.67
C PRO A 278 -14.30 33.16 36.10
N ALA A 279 -13.19 33.84 36.43
CA ALA A 279 -11.89 33.64 35.78
C ALA A 279 -11.17 32.35 36.20
N LYS A 280 -11.14 32.04 37.51
CA LYS A 280 -10.46 30.86 38.07
C LYS A 280 -8.99 30.68 37.59
N GLY A 281 -8.32 31.77 37.25
CA GLY A 281 -6.95 31.77 36.73
C GLY A 281 -6.82 31.45 35.24
N HIS A 282 -7.92 31.28 34.51
CA HIS A 282 -7.94 30.89 33.10
C HIS A 282 -8.32 32.05 32.18
N LEU A 283 -7.54 32.20 31.10
CA LEU A 283 -7.90 33.02 29.96
C LEU A 283 -9.12 32.41 29.24
N PRO A 284 -10.13 33.22 28.87
CA PRO A 284 -11.25 32.77 28.05
C PRO A 284 -10.81 32.46 26.61
N ARG A 285 -11.73 32.03 25.74
CA ARG A 285 -11.45 31.85 24.30
C ARG A 285 -11.12 33.19 23.64
N GLY A 286 -10.22 33.16 22.67
CA GLY A 286 -9.76 34.31 21.90
C GLY A 286 -8.27 34.60 22.08
N ASP A 287 -7.78 35.59 21.31
CA ASP A 287 -6.39 36.03 21.39
C ASP A 287 -6.16 36.92 22.61
N ALA A 288 -5.19 36.55 23.45
CA ALA A 288 -4.93 37.27 24.69
C ALA A 288 -3.46 37.19 25.13
N ILE A 289 -3.06 38.20 25.89
CA ILE A 289 -1.76 38.26 26.57
C ILE A 289 -2.00 38.37 28.07
N LEU A 290 -1.44 37.43 28.83
CA LEU A 290 -1.38 37.47 30.29
C LEU A 290 0.07 37.67 30.70
N VAL A 291 0.34 38.71 31.48
CA VAL A 291 1.64 39.00 32.08
C VAL A 291 1.48 39.14 33.59
N ALA A 292 2.25 38.36 34.35
CA ALA A 292 2.25 38.42 35.80
C ALA A 292 3.65 38.21 36.38
N ASP A 293 3.91 38.84 37.53
CA ASP A 293 5.06 38.56 38.37
C ASP A 293 4.70 37.44 39.35
N VAL A 294 5.55 36.41 39.41
CA VAL A 294 5.44 35.31 40.37
C VAL A 294 6.68 35.24 41.26
N ASP A 295 6.49 34.95 42.55
CA ASP A 295 7.58 34.81 43.52
C ASP A 295 7.88 33.32 43.77
N LYS A 296 8.97 32.80 43.19
CA LYS A 296 9.32 31.38 43.32
C LYS A 296 9.69 30.95 44.74
N ASP A 297 10.11 31.89 45.60
CA ASP A 297 10.48 31.59 46.98
C ASP A 297 9.26 31.57 47.93
N SER A 298 8.07 31.98 47.43
CA SER A 298 6.83 32.14 48.21
C SER A 298 5.71 31.20 47.74
N VAL A 299 6.05 29.95 47.46
CA VAL A 299 5.12 28.90 46.95
C VAL A 299 4.50 28.02 48.05
N GLY A 300 4.72 28.34 49.33
CA GLY A 300 4.11 27.65 50.48
C GLY A 300 3.14 28.55 51.23
N VAL A 301 2.07 27.97 51.80
CA VAL A 301 1.14 28.69 52.69
C VAL A 301 1.87 29.03 54.00
N GLU A 302 1.98 30.32 54.33
CA GLU A 302 2.64 30.80 55.54
C GLU A 302 1.72 30.62 56.76
N VAL A 303 2.01 29.65 57.63
CA VAL A 303 1.24 29.37 58.84
C VAL A 303 1.75 30.25 59.99
N GLY A 304 0.84 30.92 60.71
CA GLY A 304 1.18 31.79 61.85
C GLY A 304 1.59 33.23 61.50
N VAL A 305 1.56 33.61 60.22
CA VAL A 305 1.81 34.99 59.75
C VAL A 305 0.46 35.69 59.50
N ALA A 306 0.27 36.89 60.09
CA ALA A 306 -0.98 37.65 59.99
C ALA A 306 -1.22 38.24 58.59
N LEU A 307 -0.15 38.56 57.84
CA LEU A 307 -0.19 39.13 56.50
C LEU A 307 0.76 38.34 55.58
N PRO A 308 0.30 37.21 55.00
CA PRO A 308 1.14 36.34 54.21
C PRO A 308 1.67 37.06 52.96
N ARG A 309 2.90 36.72 52.53
CA ARG A 309 3.52 37.36 51.35
C ARG A 309 2.70 37.11 50.08
N ASN A 310 2.57 38.14 49.22
CA ASN A 310 1.87 37.98 47.95
C ASN A 310 2.82 37.37 46.91
N ASN A 311 2.47 36.21 46.39
CA ASN A 311 3.28 35.45 45.44
C ASN A 311 2.83 35.60 43.98
N PHE A 312 1.76 36.36 43.72
CA PHE A 312 1.27 36.67 42.38
C PHE A 312 0.88 38.15 42.26
N SER A 313 1.40 38.81 41.22
CA SER A 313 1.00 40.17 40.87
C SER A 313 0.68 40.26 39.39
N LEU A 314 -0.58 40.55 39.06
CA LEU A 314 -1.01 40.81 37.69
C LEU A 314 -0.37 42.10 37.17
N ILE A 315 0.31 42.02 36.02
CA ILE A 315 1.01 43.14 35.38
C ILE A 315 0.24 43.64 34.17
N ASN A 316 -0.20 42.72 33.32
CA ASN A 316 -1.04 43.04 32.18
C ASN A 316 -1.94 41.85 31.82
N LEU A 317 -3.17 42.14 31.47
CA LEU A 317 -4.14 41.20 30.92
C LEU A 317 -4.85 41.93 29.80
N SER A 318 -4.45 41.63 28.57
CA SER A 318 -4.90 42.35 27.38
C SER A 318 -5.49 41.40 26.34
N SER A 319 -6.52 41.87 25.66
CA SER A 319 -6.98 41.27 24.40
C SER A 319 -6.04 41.75 23.28
N ILE A 320 -5.79 40.89 22.29
CA ILE A 320 -5.08 41.31 21.07
C ILE A 320 -6.14 41.80 20.08
N VAL A 321 -6.08 43.08 19.73
CA VAL A 321 -7.09 43.76 18.93
C VAL A 321 -6.51 44.16 17.57
N TYR A 322 -7.24 43.86 16.51
CA TYR A 322 -6.90 44.18 15.13
C TYR A 322 -7.62 45.45 14.72
N ASN A 323 -6.91 46.55 14.46
CA ASN A 323 -7.56 47.85 14.22
C ASN A 323 -8.32 47.95 12.88
N GLN A 324 -8.09 46.99 11.97
CA GLN A 324 -8.86 46.85 10.74
C GLN A 324 -10.15 46.04 10.96
N ASP A 325 -10.41 45.54 12.17
CA ASP A 325 -11.74 45.08 12.62
C ASP A 325 -12.49 46.26 13.27
N PRO A 326 -13.55 46.78 12.63
CA PRO A 326 -14.29 47.93 13.13
C PRO A 326 -14.93 47.73 14.51
N ARG A 327 -15.26 46.47 14.88
CA ARG A 327 -15.96 46.17 16.13
C ARG A 327 -15.05 46.38 17.34
N LEU A 328 -13.90 45.72 17.36
CA LEU A 328 -12.97 45.73 18.49
C LEU A 328 -12.16 47.03 18.56
N ALA A 329 -11.87 47.66 17.42
CA ALA A 329 -11.25 48.98 17.38
C ALA A 329 -12.11 50.04 18.09
N SER A 330 -13.43 50.01 17.88
CA SER A 330 -14.38 50.91 18.54
C SER A 330 -14.45 50.69 20.06
N ILE A 331 -14.42 49.42 20.50
CA ILE A 331 -14.38 49.06 21.93
C ILE A 331 -13.10 49.58 22.58
N THR A 332 -11.95 49.35 21.95
CA THR A 332 -10.65 49.77 22.49
C THR A 332 -10.59 51.28 22.66
N LYS A 333 -11.07 52.03 21.66
CA LYS A 333 -11.17 53.50 21.74
C LYS A 333 -12.08 53.95 22.89
N GLN A 334 -13.23 53.28 23.08
CA GLN A 334 -14.12 53.56 24.22
C GLN A 334 -13.45 53.27 25.57
N ILE A 335 -12.64 52.20 25.67
CA ILE A 335 -11.88 51.89 26.90
C ILE A 335 -10.86 53.00 27.21
N GLU A 336 -10.16 53.51 26.20
CA GLU A 336 -9.23 54.64 26.35
C GLU A 336 -9.96 55.94 26.74
N GLU A 337 -11.11 56.22 26.13
CA GLU A 337 -11.96 57.37 26.48
C GLU A 337 -12.43 57.28 27.94
N ILE A 338 -12.84 56.09 28.40
CA ILE A 338 -13.24 55.86 29.80
C ILE A 338 -12.06 56.06 30.76
N ARG A 339 -10.87 55.57 30.41
CA ARG A 339 -9.65 55.75 31.24
C ARG A 339 -9.35 57.23 31.51
N ASN A 340 -9.61 58.09 30.53
CA ASN A 340 -9.33 59.53 30.60
C ASN A 340 -10.38 60.34 31.37
N LEU A 341 -11.49 59.74 31.80
CA LEU A 341 -12.48 60.41 32.66
C LEU A 341 -11.90 60.66 34.05
N THR A 342 -12.20 61.81 34.64
CA THR A 342 -11.58 62.27 35.90
C THR A 342 -12.20 61.66 37.17
N ASP A 343 -13.45 61.18 37.11
CA ASP A 343 -14.22 60.71 38.27
C ASP A 343 -14.58 59.21 38.16
N SER A 344 -14.35 58.46 39.24
CA SER A 344 -14.59 57.00 39.32
C SER A 344 -16.07 56.62 39.21
N SER A 345 -16.98 57.44 39.75
CA SER A 345 -18.42 57.18 39.66
C SER A 345 -18.90 57.24 38.21
N THR A 346 -18.43 58.25 37.48
CA THR A 346 -18.70 58.42 36.05
C THR A 346 -18.13 57.24 35.23
N ARG A 347 -16.89 56.81 35.52
CA ARG A 347 -16.30 55.62 34.87
C ARG A 347 -17.16 54.37 35.13
N ALA A 348 -17.61 54.14 36.37
CA ALA A 348 -18.45 53.00 36.71
C ALA A 348 -19.78 52.97 35.93
N GLY A 349 -20.38 54.14 35.69
CA GLY A 349 -21.59 54.31 34.89
C GLY A 349 -21.36 53.95 33.43
N VAL A 350 -20.35 54.55 32.80
CA VAL A 350 -20.04 54.30 31.37
C VAL A 350 -19.64 52.85 31.12
N ILE A 351 -18.86 52.25 32.03
CA ILE A 351 -18.51 50.82 31.94
C ILE A 351 -19.77 49.94 32.07
N LYS A 352 -20.73 50.31 32.92
CA LYS A 352 -22.01 49.58 33.04
C LYS A 352 -22.72 49.48 31.70
N ASP A 353 -22.81 50.60 31.00
CA ASP A 353 -23.52 50.69 29.72
C ASP A 353 -22.75 49.94 28.62
N LEU A 354 -21.42 50.01 28.64
CA LEU A 354 -20.56 49.26 27.73
C LEU A 354 -20.74 47.74 27.88
N LEU A 355 -20.86 47.23 29.11
CA LEU A 355 -21.04 45.80 29.41
C LEU A 355 -22.32 45.20 28.81
N TYR A 356 -23.35 46.01 28.54
CA TYR A 356 -24.60 45.56 27.91
C TYR A 356 -24.50 45.41 26.38
N LYS A 357 -23.42 45.87 25.74
CA LYS A 357 -23.24 45.71 24.29
C LYS A 357 -22.87 44.27 23.95
N ASP A 358 -23.48 43.70 22.92
CA ASP A 358 -23.21 42.32 22.47
C ASP A 358 -21.82 42.15 21.84
N SER A 359 -21.18 43.24 21.39
CA SER A 359 -19.91 43.22 20.67
C SER A 359 -18.66 42.96 21.51
N LEU A 360 -18.76 42.91 22.84
CA LEU A 360 -17.60 42.66 23.71
C LEU A 360 -17.19 41.19 23.72
N ASP A 361 -15.89 40.94 23.53
CA ASP A 361 -15.32 39.62 23.74
C ASP A 361 -15.37 39.21 25.23
N GLN A 362 -15.16 37.92 25.50
CA GLN A 362 -15.28 37.39 26.86
C GLN A 362 -14.23 38.00 27.82
N LEU A 363 -13.03 38.30 27.35
CA LEU A 363 -11.96 38.87 28.17
C LEU A 363 -12.23 40.34 28.49
N HIS A 364 -12.68 41.13 27.51
CA HIS A 364 -13.14 42.50 27.70
C HIS A 364 -14.27 42.55 28.72
N ARG A 365 -15.28 41.68 28.62
CA ARG A 365 -16.36 41.61 29.61
C ARG A 365 -15.83 41.34 31.02
N MET A 366 -14.93 40.37 31.18
CA MET A 366 -14.34 40.03 32.48
C MET A 366 -13.55 41.20 33.07
N ARG A 367 -12.69 41.83 32.27
CA ARG A 367 -11.86 42.96 32.70
C ARG A 367 -12.69 44.20 33.04
N LEU A 368 -13.66 44.54 32.19
CA LEU A 368 -14.56 45.67 32.37
C LEU A 368 -15.48 45.48 33.57
N ALA A 369 -16.02 44.27 33.80
CA ALA A 369 -16.83 43.99 34.97
C ALA A 369 -16.06 44.23 36.28
N TYR A 370 -14.77 43.84 36.31
CA TYR A 370 -13.94 44.07 37.48
C TYR A 370 -13.51 45.54 37.62
N LEU A 371 -13.15 46.22 36.53
CA LEU A 371 -12.90 47.68 36.54
C LEU A 371 -14.13 48.46 37.01
N GLN A 372 -15.34 48.05 36.61
CA GLN A 372 -16.58 48.65 37.08
C GLN A 372 -16.73 48.51 38.60
N GLN A 373 -16.44 47.32 39.14
CA GLN A 373 -16.52 47.06 40.57
C GLN A 373 -15.52 47.93 41.35
N LEU A 374 -14.28 48.03 40.86
CA LEU A 374 -13.26 48.91 41.43
C LEU A 374 -13.70 50.38 41.38
N ALA A 375 -14.23 50.83 40.25
CA ALA A 375 -14.67 52.21 40.06
C ALA A 375 -15.86 52.58 40.96
N LYS A 376 -16.84 51.68 41.14
CA LYS A 376 -17.95 51.87 42.10
C LYS A 376 -17.45 52.07 43.54
N ASN A 377 -16.33 51.45 43.88
CA ASN A 377 -15.73 51.52 45.21
C ASN A 377 -14.64 52.60 45.32
N GLY A 378 -14.37 53.37 44.26
CA GLY A 378 -13.29 54.37 44.22
C GLY A 378 -11.87 53.78 44.28
N GLN A 379 -11.68 52.52 43.84
CA GLN A 379 -10.43 51.76 43.94
C GLN A 379 -9.74 51.54 42.58
N ASP A 380 -10.26 52.10 41.48
CA ASP A 380 -9.77 51.97 40.11
C ASP A 380 -8.59 52.90 39.80
N ASN A 381 -7.47 52.68 40.48
CA ASN A 381 -6.25 53.46 40.28
C ASN A 381 -5.52 53.14 38.95
N GLU A 382 -4.51 53.95 38.62
CA GLU A 382 -3.72 53.84 37.39
C GLU A 382 -3.02 52.48 37.21
N LYS A 383 -2.69 51.81 38.32
CA LYS A 383 -2.12 50.46 38.28
C LYS A 383 -3.13 49.45 37.72
N TRP A 384 -4.41 49.55 38.10
CA TRP A 384 -5.47 48.70 37.54
C TRP A 384 -5.77 49.05 36.08
N TRP A 385 -5.82 50.33 35.72
CA TRP A 385 -6.01 50.75 34.32
C TRP A 385 -4.87 50.29 33.41
N THR A 386 -3.63 50.30 33.91
CA THR A 386 -2.48 49.73 33.19
C THR A 386 -2.57 48.21 33.09
N ALA A 387 -3.00 47.53 34.16
CA ALA A 387 -3.03 46.08 34.21
C ALA A 387 -4.16 45.46 33.38
N ILE A 388 -5.37 46.03 33.40
CA ILE A 388 -6.55 45.41 32.77
C ILE A 388 -7.37 46.38 31.92
N GLY A 389 -6.97 47.64 31.80
CA GLY A 389 -7.61 48.66 30.96
C GLY A 389 -6.83 48.99 29.68
N THR A 390 -5.86 48.16 29.28
CA THR A 390 -5.01 48.38 28.09
C THR A 390 -5.05 47.15 27.19
N ASP A 391 -5.20 47.35 25.88
CA ASP A 391 -5.20 46.28 24.86
C ASP A 391 -3.90 46.26 24.05
N CYS A 392 -3.60 45.12 23.42
CA CYS A 392 -2.50 44.99 22.46
C CYS A 392 -3.06 45.26 21.05
N ILE A 393 -2.86 46.47 20.54
CA ILE A 393 -3.44 46.91 19.27
C ILE A 393 -2.47 46.63 18.11
N LEU A 394 -2.96 45.93 17.08
CA LEU A 394 -2.22 45.58 15.87
C LEU A 394 -2.83 46.25 14.65
N SER A 395 -1.98 46.85 13.81
CA SER A 395 -2.40 47.51 12.56
C SER A 395 -2.65 46.55 11.39
N LEU A 396 -3.43 45.50 11.64
CA LEU A 396 -3.63 44.36 10.72
C LEU A 396 -5.10 43.98 10.65
N LYS A 397 -5.45 43.16 9.66
CA LYS A 397 -6.71 42.41 9.61
C LYS A 397 -6.71 41.32 10.68
N SER A 398 -7.88 40.94 11.16
CA SER A 398 -8.04 39.76 12.02
C SER A 398 -7.81 38.46 11.23
N LEU A 399 -7.61 37.35 11.94
CA LEU A 399 -7.50 36.03 11.29
C LEU A 399 -8.75 35.71 10.48
N GLU A 400 -9.94 35.96 11.05
CA GLU A 400 -11.24 35.75 10.36
C GLU A 400 -11.34 36.53 9.04
N GLN A 401 -10.84 37.77 9.01
CA GLN A 401 -10.83 38.59 7.79
C GLN A 401 -9.87 38.02 6.73
N ILE A 402 -8.68 37.55 7.13
CA ILE A 402 -7.72 36.90 6.22
C ILE A 402 -8.27 35.57 5.70
N GLU A 403 -8.87 34.75 6.58
CA GLU A 403 -9.51 33.49 6.20
C GLU A 403 -10.67 33.72 5.23
N THR A 404 -11.46 34.78 5.44
CA THR A 404 -12.55 35.17 4.52
C THR A 404 -12.00 35.56 3.14
N GLU A 405 -10.91 36.31 3.08
CA GLU A 405 -10.27 36.71 1.81
C GLU A 405 -9.67 35.52 1.07
N LEU A 406 -8.95 34.65 1.79
CA LEU A 406 -8.36 33.44 1.22
C LEU A 406 -9.45 32.45 0.79
N ALA A 407 -10.49 32.26 1.60
CA ALA A 407 -11.64 31.41 1.26
C ALA A 407 -12.33 31.94 -0.01
N TYR A 408 -12.56 33.25 -0.11
CA TYR A 408 -13.14 33.87 -1.30
C TYR A 408 -12.25 33.68 -2.53
N TYR A 409 -10.95 33.96 -2.41
CA TYR A 409 -9.99 33.75 -3.49
C TYR A 409 -10.00 32.30 -3.98
N CYS A 410 -9.92 31.33 -3.07
CA CYS A 410 -9.93 29.91 -3.42
C CYS A 410 -11.28 29.47 -3.99
N TYR A 411 -12.39 29.92 -3.41
CA TYR A 411 -13.74 29.63 -3.88
C TYR A 411 -13.97 30.13 -5.31
N SER A 412 -13.56 31.37 -5.62
CA SER A 412 -13.68 31.94 -6.96
C SER A 412 -12.81 31.22 -7.99
N ASN A 413 -11.54 30.95 -7.67
CA ASN A 413 -10.64 30.25 -8.60
C ASN A 413 -11.08 28.80 -8.82
N ILE A 414 -11.52 28.08 -7.78
CA ILE A 414 -12.04 26.72 -7.91
C ILE A 414 -13.34 26.70 -8.69
N LEU A 415 -14.23 27.69 -8.52
CA LEU A 415 -15.44 27.80 -9.33
C LEU A 415 -15.11 28.05 -10.80
N GLU A 416 -14.19 28.96 -11.10
CA GLU A 416 -13.76 29.27 -12.47
C GLU A 416 -13.08 28.06 -13.14
N GLU A 417 -12.20 27.37 -12.40
CA GLU A 417 -11.62 26.09 -12.84
C GLU A 417 -12.68 25.01 -13.01
N SER A 418 -13.69 24.95 -12.15
CA SER A 418 -14.80 23.97 -12.25
C SER A 418 -15.70 24.21 -13.45
N LEU A 419 -15.92 25.48 -13.84
CA LEU A 419 -16.70 25.86 -15.02
C LEU A 419 -16.00 25.49 -16.34
N TYR A 420 -14.66 25.53 -16.38
CA TYR A 420 -13.87 24.98 -17.49
C TYR A 420 -13.82 23.43 -17.49
N TYR A 421 -14.11 22.79 -16.35
CA TYR A 421 -14.12 21.34 -16.17
C TYR A 421 -15.48 20.68 -16.52
N ASP A 422 -16.57 21.45 -16.61
CA ASP A 422 -17.93 20.96 -16.88
C ASP A 422 -18.15 20.54 -18.35
N GLU A 423 -17.28 20.96 -19.28
CA GLU A 423 -17.31 20.48 -20.68
C GLU A 423 -16.73 19.05 -20.86
N ALA A 424 -16.24 18.42 -19.77
CA ALA A 424 -15.51 17.15 -19.80
C ALA A 424 -16.16 16.00 -18.99
N ASP A 425 -17.45 16.09 -18.64
CA ASP A 425 -18.24 15.02 -17.99
C ASP A 425 -17.58 14.47 -16.70
N LYS A 426 -17.19 15.38 -15.77
CA LYS A 426 -16.64 15.03 -14.44
C LYS A 426 -17.50 15.59 -13.31
N ASP A 427 -17.67 14.75 -12.28
CA ASP A 427 -18.54 15.00 -11.14
C ASP A 427 -18.04 16.15 -10.22
N VAL A 428 -18.78 17.26 -10.19
CA VAL A 428 -18.55 18.47 -9.37
C VAL A 428 -18.65 18.18 -7.86
N THR A 429 -19.08 16.97 -7.48
CA THR A 429 -19.22 16.53 -6.08
C THR A 429 -17.92 16.56 -5.28
N GLN A 430 -16.75 16.38 -5.90
CA GLN A 430 -15.45 16.36 -5.20
C GLN A 430 -15.08 17.70 -4.55
N VAL A 431 -15.41 18.82 -5.19
CA VAL A 431 -15.15 20.16 -4.65
C VAL A 431 -16.30 20.69 -3.79
N SER A 432 -17.49 20.08 -3.86
CA SER A 432 -18.69 20.57 -3.17
C SER A 432 -18.51 20.72 -1.65
N GLY A 433 -17.76 19.80 -1.02
CA GLY A 433 -17.46 19.85 0.41
C GLY A 433 -16.62 21.07 0.77
N PHE A 434 -15.52 21.30 0.06
CA PHE A 434 -14.67 22.49 0.23
C PHE A 434 -15.45 23.77 -0.10
N LEU A 435 -16.15 23.81 -1.23
CA LEU A 435 -16.91 24.98 -1.67
C LEU A 435 -18.01 25.35 -0.68
N SER A 436 -18.70 24.37 -0.10
CA SER A 436 -19.73 24.61 0.93
C SER A 436 -19.12 25.22 2.20
N GLU A 437 -17.99 24.71 2.67
CA GLU A 437 -17.33 25.26 3.86
C GLU A 437 -16.72 26.63 3.58
N ALA A 438 -16.06 26.81 2.43
CA ALA A 438 -15.56 28.10 1.99
C ALA A 438 -16.69 29.13 1.87
N GLN A 439 -17.85 28.74 1.34
CA GLN A 439 -19.02 29.60 1.26
C GLN A 439 -19.58 29.94 2.65
N SER A 440 -19.55 29.01 3.62
CA SER A 440 -19.88 29.30 5.01
C SER A 440 -18.95 30.36 5.57
N VAL A 441 -17.63 30.17 5.45
CA VAL A 441 -16.62 31.14 5.91
C VAL A 441 -16.82 32.51 5.26
N ILE A 442 -17.10 32.56 3.96
CA ILE A 442 -17.39 33.81 3.23
C ILE A 442 -18.69 34.47 3.72
N LYS A 443 -19.74 33.69 4.00
CA LYS A 443 -21.02 34.19 4.51
C LYS A 443 -20.91 34.66 5.95
N ASP A 444 -20.22 33.91 6.80
CA ASP A 444 -19.99 34.23 8.21
C ASP A 444 -19.09 35.47 8.34
N GLY A 445 -18.09 35.62 7.45
CA GLY A 445 -17.30 36.83 7.32
C GLY A 445 -18.08 38.05 6.80
N LYS A 446 -19.20 37.83 6.09
CA LYS A 446 -20.13 38.90 5.63
C LYS A 446 -21.25 39.21 6.63
N ASN A 447 -21.68 38.24 7.41
CA ASN A 447 -22.70 38.36 8.46
C ASN A 447 -22.03 38.65 9.81
N ILE A 448 -21.58 39.89 9.97
CA ILE A 448 -21.27 40.43 11.29
C ILE A 448 -22.59 40.64 12.05
N THR A 449 -23.23 39.56 12.50
CA THR A 449 -24.25 39.50 13.57
C THR A 449 -24.77 38.06 13.74
N ALA A 450 -24.73 37.57 14.99
CA ALA A 450 -25.47 36.41 15.54
C ALA A 450 -24.79 35.01 15.59
N ALA A 451 -24.40 34.66 16.82
CA ALA A 451 -24.61 33.40 17.56
C ALA A 451 -24.16 32.04 16.97
N LEU A 452 -23.24 31.41 17.73
CA LEU A 452 -22.90 29.99 17.73
C LEU A 452 -24.11 29.06 17.88
N PRO A 453 -24.20 27.96 17.11
CA PRO A 453 -24.87 26.75 17.55
C PRO A 453 -23.88 25.76 18.21
N ALA A 454 -24.40 25.08 19.23
CA ALA A 454 -23.73 24.08 20.03
C ALA A 454 -23.75 22.67 19.41
N SER A 455 -22.83 21.85 19.94
CA SER A 455 -22.76 20.38 19.94
C SER A 455 -22.68 19.64 18.60
N ILE A 456 -21.50 19.05 18.35
CA ILE A 456 -21.40 17.75 17.69
C ILE A 456 -20.53 16.86 18.56
N THR A 457 -21.12 15.72 18.93
CA THR A 457 -20.61 14.61 19.71
C THR A 457 -19.34 14.01 19.12
N ALA A 458 -18.44 13.61 20.02
CA ALA A 458 -17.27 12.80 19.70
C ALA A 458 -17.71 11.43 19.15
N ALA A 459 -17.29 11.12 17.93
CA ALA A 459 -17.19 9.76 17.43
C ALA A 459 -16.10 9.69 16.34
N GLU A 460 -14.91 9.28 16.78
CA GLU A 460 -13.97 8.38 16.09
C GLU A 460 -13.52 8.70 14.65
N GLU A 461 -12.37 9.36 14.53
CA GLU A 461 -11.39 9.04 13.48
C GLU A 461 -10.19 8.38 14.17
N ARG A 462 -10.23 7.05 14.24
CA ARG A 462 -9.03 6.22 14.48
C ARG A 462 -8.68 5.58 13.15
N GLU A 463 -7.58 6.04 12.60
CA GLU A 463 -6.83 5.34 11.57
C GLU A 463 -6.33 4.04 12.26
N TYR A 464 -6.69 2.85 11.72
CA TYR A 464 -6.43 1.55 12.36
C TYR A 464 -5.28 0.82 11.64
N ILE A 465 -4.07 0.92 12.19
CA ILE A 465 -2.98 0.01 11.86
C ILE A 465 -3.24 -1.39 12.40
N ILE A 466 -3.00 -2.37 11.54
CA ILE A 466 -2.94 -3.78 11.93
C ILE A 466 -1.81 -3.97 12.94
N ASP A 467 -2.18 -4.26 14.19
CA ASP A 467 -1.22 -4.54 15.24
C ASP A 467 -0.37 -5.78 14.92
N ARG A 468 0.92 -5.55 14.69
CA ARG A 468 1.96 -6.58 14.48
C ARG A 468 2.91 -6.73 15.67
N GLU A 469 2.57 -6.23 16.85
CA GLU A 469 3.48 -6.18 18.01
C GLU A 469 4.00 -7.55 18.44
N ALA A 470 3.14 -8.58 18.43
CA ALA A 470 3.55 -9.94 18.78
C ALA A 470 4.58 -10.51 17.79
N ASP A 471 4.35 -10.32 16.48
CA ASP A 471 5.29 -10.74 15.44
C ASP A 471 6.59 -9.94 15.49
N ALA A 472 6.50 -8.61 15.66
CA ALA A 472 7.65 -7.72 15.76
C ALA A 472 8.50 -8.04 17.00
N SER A 473 7.88 -8.23 18.17
CA SER A 473 8.56 -8.61 19.42
C SER A 473 9.36 -9.92 19.27
N SER A 474 8.77 -10.92 18.62
CA SER A 474 9.45 -12.19 18.35
C SER A 474 10.64 -12.03 17.39
N ILE A 475 10.57 -11.08 16.45
CA ILE A 475 11.68 -10.74 15.54
C ILE A 475 12.76 -9.93 16.28
N VAL A 476 12.39 -9.02 17.18
CA VAL A 476 13.34 -8.30 18.05
C VAL A 476 14.11 -9.28 18.93
N GLN A 477 13.45 -10.31 19.49
CA GLN A 477 14.13 -11.38 20.22
C GLN A 477 15.17 -12.12 19.38
N PHE A 478 14.89 -12.37 18.09
CA PHE A 478 15.87 -12.94 17.15
C PHE A 478 17.05 -11.98 16.90
N LEU A 479 16.76 -10.69 16.73
CA LEU A 479 17.78 -9.66 16.52
C LEU A 479 18.71 -9.56 17.74
N ASP A 480 18.17 -9.62 18.96
CA ASP A 480 18.94 -9.54 20.21
C ASP A 480 19.67 -10.83 20.58
N ASN A 481 19.29 -11.99 20.02
CA ASN A 481 19.90 -13.26 20.35
C ASN A 481 21.24 -13.45 19.61
N PRO A 482 22.39 -13.49 20.31
CA PRO A 482 23.71 -13.58 19.66
C PRO A 482 23.99 -14.95 19.02
N ARG A 483 23.21 -16.00 19.37
CA ARG A 483 23.37 -17.34 18.77
C ARG A 483 22.56 -17.51 17.49
N GLN A 484 21.58 -16.65 17.22
CA GLN A 484 20.77 -16.71 16.00
C GLN A 484 21.30 -15.71 14.98
N CYS A 485 21.44 -16.14 13.73
CA CYS A 485 21.98 -15.29 12.66
C CYS A 485 21.06 -15.21 11.45
N VAL A 486 20.35 -16.30 11.11
CA VAL A 486 19.50 -16.38 9.92
C VAL A 486 18.05 -16.57 10.33
N ALA A 487 17.17 -15.72 9.81
CA ALA A 487 15.73 -15.77 10.04
C ALA A 487 14.99 -16.05 8.73
N GLN A 488 14.24 -17.16 8.66
CA GLN A 488 13.27 -17.39 7.59
C GLN A 488 11.89 -16.92 8.02
N MET A 489 11.40 -15.88 7.34
CA MET A 489 10.08 -15.29 7.53
C MET A 489 9.15 -15.79 6.42
N SER A 490 8.32 -16.77 6.76
CA SER A 490 7.42 -17.44 5.80
C SER A 490 5.98 -16.92 5.89
N GLY A 491 5.24 -16.94 4.78
CA GLY A 491 3.83 -16.51 4.75
C GLY A 491 3.33 -16.19 3.35
N MET A 492 2.01 -16.03 3.20
CA MET A 492 1.40 -15.66 1.91
C MET A 492 1.89 -14.29 1.42
N GLN A 493 1.80 -14.04 0.13
CA GLN A 493 2.14 -12.74 -0.45
C GLN A 493 1.13 -11.69 0.04
N GLY A 494 1.58 -10.48 0.38
CA GLY A 494 0.71 -9.42 0.93
C GLY A 494 0.25 -9.62 2.39
N ILE A 495 0.64 -10.71 3.06
CA ILE A 495 0.17 -11.03 4.42
C ILE A 495 0.76 -10.11 5.52
N GLY A 496 1.71 -9.22 5.18
CA GLY A 496 2.37 -8.31 6.14
C GLY A 496 3.74 -8.78 6.64
N LYS A 497 4.46 -9.65 5.92
CA LYS A 497 5.80 -10.09 6.29
C LYS A 497 6.80 -8.94 6.37
N SER A 498 6.92 -8.16 5.30
CA SER A 498 7.84 -7.02 5.25
C SER A 498 7.50 -5.96 6.29
N ALA A 499 6.20 -5.71 6.52
CA ALA A 499 5.74 -4.78 7.56
C ALA A 499 6.17 -5.22 8.97
N ALA A 500 6.09 -6.52 9.29
CA ALA A 500 6.54 -7.05 10.58
C ALA A 500 8.07 -6.93 10.77
N ILE A 501 8.85 -7.22 9.72
CA ILE A 501 10.31 -7.07 9.73
C ILE A 501 10.68 -5.59 9.89
N GLU A 502 10.08 -4.68 9.12
CA GLU A 502 10.33 -3.24 9.22
C GLU A 502 9.99 -2.67 10.60
N LYS A 503 8.86 -3.10 11.18
CA LYS A 503 8.49 -2.72 12.54
C LYS A 503 9.54 -3.19 13.55
N ALA A 504 10.00 -4.44 13.45
CA ALA A 504 11.02 -4.98 14.34
C ALA A 504 12.39 -4.32 14.17
N LEU A 505 12.81 -4.03 12.94
CA LEU A 505 14.06 -3.30 12.67
C LEU A 505 14.04 -1.89 13.27
N LYS A 506 12.91 -1.19 13.12
CA LYS A 506 12.69 0.13 13.75
C LYS A 506 12.72 0.03 15.28
N GLN A 507 12.05 -0.96 15.88
CA GLN A 507 12.07 -1.19 17.34
C GLN A 507 13.47 -1.54 17.87
N GLY A 508 14.19 -2.39 17.15
CA GLY A 508 15.57 -2.79 17.46
C GLY A 508 16.63 -1.75 17.08
N ARG A 509 16.25 -0.62 16.47
CA ARG A 509 17.13 0.48 16.03
C ARG A 509 18.22 0.05 15.04
N TYR A 510 17.92 -0.91 14.17
CA TYR A 510 18.79 -1.32 13.08
C TYR A 510 18.62 -0.35 11.89
N SER A 511 19.65 0.41 11.55
CA SER A 511 19.60 1.41 10.47
C SER A 511 20.44 1.04 9.25
N ARG A 512 21.42 0.14 9.37
CA ARG A 512 22.26 -0.29 8.25
C ARG A 512 21.75 -1.58 7.64
N VAL A 513 20.66 -1.46 6.89
CA VAL A 513 19.95 -2.60 6.30
C VAL A 513 20.20 -2.65 4.80
N GLU A 514 20.84 -3.73 4.33
CA GLU A 514 21.01 -4.00 2.91
C GLU A 514 19.85 -4.85 2.40
N LYS A 515 19.08 -4.32 1.43
CA LYS A 515 17.92 -5.01 0.86
C LYS A 515 18.24 -5.55 -0.53
N ILE A 516 17.94 -6.83 -0.76
CA ILE A 516 18.11 -7.50 -2.05
C ILE A 516 16.79 -8.16 -2.45
N ALA A 517 16.26 -7.78 -3.62
CA ALA A 517 15.05 -8.41 -4.17
C ALA A 517 15.44 -9.47 -5.21
N ILE A 518 14.97 -10.71 -5.03
CA ILE A 518 15.24 -11.81 -5.96
C ILE A 518 14.10 -11.96 -6.97
N GLN A 519 14.44 -11.96 -8.25
CA GLN A 519 13.54 -12.19 -9.37
C GLN A 519 13.61 -13.65 -9.86
N GLU A 520 12.58 -14.11 -10.60
CA GLU A 520 12.54 -15.46 -11.20
C GLU A 520 13.74 -15.77 -12.12
N THR A 521 14.44 -14.73 -12.60
CA THR A 521 15.61 -14.83 -13.49
C THR A 521 16.91 -14.29 -12.89
N SER A 522 16.92 -13.85 -11.63
CA SER A 522 18.12 -13.27 -10.98
C SER A 522 19.32 -14.22 -11.05
N SER A 523 20.40 -13.89 -11.74
CA SER A 523 21.59 -14.73 -11.83
C SER A 523 22.38 -14.79 -10.51
N ALA A 524 23.30 -15.74 -10.38
CA ALA A 524 24.21 -15.79 -9.24
C ALA A 524 25.13 -14.56 -9.25
N GLU A 525 25.57 -14.11 -10.42
CA GLU A 525 26.34 -12.88 -10.60
C GLU A 525 25.56 -11.66 -10.10
N TYR A 526 24.26 -11.55 -10.41
CA TYR A 526 23.44 -10.44 -9.94
C TYR A 526 23.39 -10.41 -8.41
N ILE A 527 23.18 -11.57 -7.78
CA ILE A 527 23.14 -11.70 -6.32
C ILE A 527 24.50 -11.32 -5.73
N ALA A 528 25.59 -11.82 -6.31
CA ALA A 528 26.95 -11.53 -5.85
C ALA A 528 27.27 -10.03 -5.96
N ALA A 529 27.02 -9.42 -7.13
CA ALA A 529 27.23 -7.99 -7.35
C ALA A 529 26.43 -7.11 -6.38
N LYS A 530 25.20 -7.53 -6.04
CA LYS A 530 24.38 -6.84 -5.05
C LYS A 530 24.92 -6.91 -3.64
N VAL A 531 25.45 -8.06 -3.22
CA VAL A 531 26.08 -8.18 -1.90
C VAL A 531 27.41 -7.44 -1.86
N LEU A 532 28.21 -7.52 -2.92
CA LEU A 532 29.53 -6.90 -3.01
C LEU A 532 29.49 -5.39 -3.22
N LYS A 533 28.34 -4.83 -3.65
CA LYS A 533 28.12 -3.40 -3.94
C LYS A 533 28.99 -2.86 -5.09
N ASP A 534 29.44 -3.73 -5.99
CA ASP A 534 30.17 -3.36 -7.21
C ASP A 534 29.33 -3.70 -8.45
N PRO A 535 28.61 -2.72 -9.03
CA PRO A 535 27.64 -3.03 -10.07
C PRO A 535 28.26 -3.35 -11.45
N LEU A 536 29.51 -2.97 -11.75
CA LEU A 536 29.93 -2.86 -13.16
C LEU A 536 31.44 -3.02 -13.44
N SER A 537 32.32 -3.27 -12.45
CA SER A 537 33.77 -3.20 -12.70
C SER A 537 34.36 -4.38 -13.48
N LYS A 538 33.70 -5.55 -13.48
CA LYS A 538 33.83 -6.73 -14.37
C LYS A 538 32.94 -7.83 -13.77
N PRO A 539 32.35 -8.75 -14.55
CA PRO A 539 31.75 -9.94 -13.97
C PRO A 539 32.88 -10.73 -13.29
N VAL A 540 32.98 -10.63 -11.96
CA VAL A 540 33.91 -11.44 -11.19
C VAL A 540 33.48 -12.88 -11.38
N SER A 541 34.42 -13.76 -11.76
CA SER A 541 34.11 -15.17 -11.88
C SER A 541 33.64 -15.66 -10.51
N LEU A 542 32.47 -16.31 -10.45
CA LEU A 542 31.94 -16.87 -9.19
C LEU A 542 32.91 -17.87 -8.54
N GLU A 543 33.82 -18.44 -9.34
CA GLU A 543 34.89 -19.34 -8.92
C GLU A 543 36.03 -18.61 -8.20
N GLU A 544 36.27 -17.34 -8.51
CA GLU A 544 37.30 -16.49 -7.89
C GLU A 544 36.83 -15.83 -6.60
N LEU A 545 35.51 -15.75 -6.39
CA LEU A 545 34.92 -15.14 -5.19
C LEU A 545 35.05 -16.07 -3.98
N GLU A 546 35.79 -15.61 -2.98
CA GLU A 546 35.94 -16.30 -1.70
C GLU A 546 34.93 -15.80 -0.67
N GLU A 547 34.75 -16.58 0.41
CA GLU A 547 33.87 -16.20 1.52
C GLU A 547 34.29 -14.85 2.14
N GLU A 548 35.59 -14.54 2.10
CA GLU A 548 36.18 -13.34 2.67
C GLU A 548 35.75 -12.07 1.93
N ASP A 549 35.58 -12.13 0.61
CA ASP A 549 35.15 -10.97 -0.19
C ASP A 549 33.75 -10.49 0.24
N PHE A 550 32.84 -11.44 0.49
CA PHE A 550 31.51 -11.12 1.01
C PHE A 550 31.57 -10.62 2.46
N ARG A 551 32.47 -11.18 3.28
CA ARG A 551 32.66 -10.76 4.67
C ARG A 551 33.13 -9.31 4.73
N GLU A 552 34.07 -8.94 3.87
CA GLU A 552 34.57 -7.58 3.75
C GLU A 552 33.49 -6.60 3.31
N SER A 553 32.69 -6.96 2.30
CA SER A 553 31.62 -6.08 1.81
C SER A 553 30.45 -5.92 2.79
N LEU A 554 30.19 -6.95 3.59
CA LEU A 554 29.19 -6.92 4.68
C LEU A 554 29.69 -6.17 5.92
N ASN A 555 30.97 -5.77 6.00
CA ASN A 555 31.45 -4.98 7.13
C ASN A 555 30.69 -3.64 7.21
N GLY A 556 30.10 -3.40 8.38
CA GLY A 556 29.30 -2.20 8.62
C GLY A 556 27.85 -2.32 8.15
N THR A 557 27.40 -3.48 7.66
CA THR A 557 25.98 -3.82 7.51
C THR A 557 25.50 -4.52 8.78
N ASP A 558 24.37 -4.11 9.35
CA ASP A 558 23.81 -4.77 10.53
C ASP A 558 22.87 -5.92 10.12
N VAL A 559 22.13 -5.70 9.02
CA VAL A 559 21.11 -6.63 8.52
C VAL A 559 21.19 -6.78 7.00
N LEU A 560 21.23 -8.02 6.53
CA LEU A 560 21.04 -8.39 5.13
C LEU A 560 19.63 -8.94 4.94
N TRP A 561 18.79 -8.27 4.16
CA TRP A 561 17.40 -8.65 3.95
C TRP A 561 17.13 -9.04 2.50
N ILE A 562 16.84 -10.33 2.29
CA ILE A 562 16.56 -10.93 1.00
C ILE A 562 15.05 -11.14 0.84
N HIS A 563 14.47 -10.42 -0.12
CA HIS A 563 13.06 -10.51 -0.50
C HIS A 563 12.82 -11.55 -1.60
N ASN A 564 11.63 -12.17 -1.58
CA ASN A 564 11.18 -13.16 -2.56
C ASN A 564 12.15 -14.35 -2.69
N ALA A 565 12.68 -14.85 -1.57
CA ALA A 565 13.70 -15.88 -1.56
C ALA A 565 13.21 -17.23 -2.15
N GLU A 566 11.91 -17.43 -2.33
CA GLU A 566 11.37 -18.57 -3.11
C GLU A 566 11.90 -18.61 -4.55
N ASN A 567 12.27 -17.47 -5.13
CA ASN A 567 12.77 -17.38 -6.50
C ASN A 567 14.20 -17.92 -6.64
N LEU A 568 14.88 -18.21 -5.53
CA LEU A 568 16.13 -18.97 -5.50
C LEU A 568 15.90 -20.47 -5.79
N LEU A 569 14.64 -20.92 -5.68
CA LEU A 569 14.26 -22.32 -5.81
C LEU A 569 13.59 -22.60 -7.16
N SER A 570 13.82 -23.81 -7.65
CA SER A 570 12.93 -24.49 -8.57
C SER A 570 12.18 -25.57 -7.80
N ARG A 571 10.87 -25.37 -7.61
CA ARG A 571 9.99 -26.18 -6.74
C ARG A 571 10.42 -26.13 -5.28
N THR A 572 11.25 -27.06 -4.83
CA THR A 572 11.72 -27.19 -3.44
C THR A 572 13.24 -27.33 -3.35
N ARG A 573 13.95 -27.24 -4.47
CA ARG A 573 15.41 -27.33 -4.55
C ARG A 573 15.97 -26.03 -5.11
N TRP A 574 17.24 -25.75 -4.83
CA TRP A 574 17.95 -24.65 -5.48
C TRP A 574 17.81 -24.71 -7.01
N ARG A 575 17.59 -23.56 -7.64
CA ARG A 575 17.36 -23.47 -9.09
C ARG A 575 18.55 -24.02 -9.88
N ASN A 576 19.77 -23.75 -9.43
CA ASN A 576 21.01 -24.32 -9.94
C ASN A 576 22.07 -24.40 -8.82
N ASN A 577 23.18 -25.10 -9.11
CA ASN A 577 24.24 -25.33 -8.13
C ASN A 577 25.03 -24.07 -7.79
N GLU A 578 25.22 -23.15 -8.74
CA GLU A 578 25.94 -21.90 -8.53
C GLU A 578 25.25 -21.03 -7.49
N ILE A 579 23.91 -20.89 -7.57
CA ILE A 579 23.13 -20.18 -6.55
C ILE A 579 23.27 -20.86 -5.20
N ALA A 580 23.19 -22.19 -5.14
CA ALA A 580 23.33 -22.92 -3.89
C ALA A 580 24.70 -22.65 -3.23
N GLN A 581 25.78 -22.71 -4.01
CA GLN A 581 27.15 -22.47 -3.53
C GLN A 581 27.38 -21.02 -3.13
N LEU A 582 26.96 -20.06 -3.97
CA LEU A 582 27.07 -18.64 -3.69
C LEU A 582 26.30 -18.26 -2.41
N PHE A 583 25.06 -18.73 -2.30
CA PHE A 583 24.22 -18.40 -1.16
C PHE A 583 24.78 -18.99 0.14
N LEU A 584 25.35 -20.20 0.08
CA LEU A 584 26.08 -20.77 1.21
C LEU A 584 27.29 -19.92 1.62
N LYS A 585 28.09 -19.43 0.66
CA LYS A 585 29.21 -18.50 0.93
C LYS A 585 28.71 -17.21 1.58
N ILE A 586 27.65 -16.60 1.07
CA ILE A 586 27.05 -15.37 1.63
C ILE A 586 26.57 -15.59 3.07
N LEU A 587 25.88 -16.71 3.34
CA LEU A 587 25.40 -17.01 4.69
C LEU A 587 26.57 -17.22 5.68
N LYS A 588 27.62 -17.95 5.27
CA LYS A 588 28.81 -18.14 6.11
C LYS A 588 29.53 -16.82 6.38
N ALA A 589 29.70 -15.99 5.35
CA ALA A 589 30.28 -14.65 5.49
C ALA A 589 29.46 -13.76 6.43
N ALA A 590 28.13 -13.76 6.31
CA ALA A 590 27.25 -13.01 7.20
C ALA A 590 27.35 -13.50 8.65
N ILE A 591 27.41 -14.81 8.88
CA ILE A 591 27.61 -15.40 10.21
C ILE A 591 28.95 -14.94 10.80
N LYS A 592 30.05 -15.02 10.04
CA LYS A 592 31.37 -14.58 10.50
C LYS A 592 31.47 -13.07 10.73
N ALA A 593 30.74 -12.27 9.95
CA ALA A 593 30.65 -10.82 10.09
C ALA A 593 29.64 -10.37 11.17
N ASN A 594 28.95 -11.32 11.83
CA ASN A 594 27.88 -11.05 12.81
C ASN A 594 26.73 -10.18 12.23
N VAL A 595 26.38 -10.43 10.98
CA VAL A 595 25.29 -9.75 10.25
C VAL A 595 24.02 -10.61 10.31
N LYS A 596 22.90 -10.02 10.74
CA LYS A 596 21.61 -10.71 10.78
C LYS A 596 21.04 -10.86 9.37
N VAL A 597 20.59 -12.04 9.00
CA VAL A 597 20.03 -12.31 7.66
C VAL A 597 18.54 -12.59 7.75
N PHE A 598 17.72 -11.80 7.04
CA PHE A 598 16.30 -12.09 6.85
C PHE A 598 16.03 -12.67 5.47
N LEU A 599 15.34 -13.81 5.44
CA LEU A 599 14.88 -14.49 4.24
C LEU A 599 13.35 -14.44 4.21
N GLU A 600 12.81 -13.47 3.47
CA GLU A 600 11.37 -13.35 3.27
C GLU A 600 10.92 -14.28 2.14
N THR A 601 9.98 -15.17 2.43
CA THR A 601 9.56 -16.18 1.44
C THR A 601 8.12 -16.67 1.60
N ARG A 602 7.55 -17.20 0.51
CA ARG A 602 6.30 -17.99 0.55
C ARG A 602 6.54 -19.51 0.62
N ALA A 603 7.78 -19.96 0.43
CA ALA A 603 8.17 -21.36 0.42
C ALA A 603 9.06 -21.70 1.62
N THR A 604 9.31 -23.00 1.85
CA THR A 604 10.37 -23.41 2.80
C THR A 604 11.68 -23.52 2.03
N LEU A 605 12.73 -22.86 2.52
CA LEU A 605 14.05 -22.91 1.88
C LEU A 605 14.83 -24.16 2.35
N PRO A 606 15.56 -24.85 1.46
CA PRO A 606 16.39 -26.00 1.79
C PRO A 606 17.72 -25.55 2.40
N LEU A 607 17.65 -24.96 3.59
CA LEU A 607 18.80 -24.48 4.35
C LEU A 607 19.23 -25.55 5.37
N GLU A 608 20.51 -25.91 5.31
CA GLU A 608 21.15 -26.83 6.23
C GLU A 608 22.24 -26.07 6.99
N PHE A 609 22.21 -26.15 8.32
CA PHE A 609 23.18 -25.52 9.21
C PHE A 609 23.79 -26.61 10.10
N GLU A 610 25.10 -26.54 10.33
CA GLU A 610 25.80 -27.43 11.27
C GLU A 610 25.29 -27.23 12.70
N ASP A 611 25.01 -25.97 13.07
CA ASP A 611 24.34 -25.60 14.31
C ASP A 611 22.91 -25.10 14.02
N ALA A 612 21.92 -25.87 14.45
CA ALA A 612 20.51 -25.51 14.32
C ALA A 612 20.12 -24.25 15.11
N SER A 613 20.91 -23.87 16.13
CA SER A 613 20.65 -22.67 16.95
C SER A 613 20.86 -21.35 16.20
N LEU A 614 21.60 -21.38 15.08
CA LEU A 614 21.78 -20.23 14.17
C LEU A 614 20.50 -19.84 13.44
N TYR A 615 19.53 -20.74 13.36
CA TYR A 615 18.40 -20.62 12.45
C TYR A 615 17.07 -20.40 13.17
N TYR A 616 16.45 -19.26 12.87
CA TYR A 616 15.13 -18.88 13.35
C TYR A 616 14.09 -19.01 12.24
N ARG A 617 12.97 -19.66 12.52
CA ARG A 617 11.85 -19.77 11.56
C ARG A 617 10.58 -19.22 12.19
N ARG A 618 9.91 -18.32 11.48
CA ARG A 618 8.60 -17.80 11.85
C ARG A 618 7.68 -17.80 10.64
N ARG A 619 6.43 -18.19 10.85
CA ARG A 619 5.37 -18.07 9.84
C ARG A 619 4.43 -16.97 10.26
N ILE A 620 4.22 -15.99 9.39
CA ILE A 620 3.25 -14.92 9.59
C ILE A 620 1.92 -15.37 8.98
N HIS A 621 0.88 -15.38 9.81
CA HIS A 621 -0.43 -15.94 9.50
C HIS A 621 -1.51 -14.89 9.16
N GLY A 622 -1.18 -13.60 9.10
CA GLY A 622 -2.17 -12.53 8.97
C GLY A 622 -2.55 -11.98 10.33
N LEU A 623 -3.82 -11.67 10.56
CA LEU A 623 -4.37 -11.45 11.90
C LEU A 623 -4.72 -12.84 12.50
N GLU A 624 -3.97 -13.30 13.50
CA GLU A 624 -4.18 -14.61 14.14
C GLU A 624 -5.61 -14.79 14.68
N ARG A 625 -6.08 -16.03 14.93
CA ARG A 625 -7.39 -16.30 15.59
C ARG A 625 -7.57 -15.64 16.96
N LYS A 626 -6.48 -15.24 17.62
CA LYS A 626 -6.49 -14.49 18.88
C LYS A 626 -6.63 -12.97 18.69
N LEU A 627 -6.55 -12.51 17.44
CA LEU A 627 -6.62 -11.11 17.00
C LEU A 627 -7.85 -10.89 16.10
N THR A 628 -8.84 -11.78 16.15
CA THR A 628 -10.07 -11.66 15.36
C THR A 628 -10.79 -10.34 15.65
N GLU A 629 -10.81 -9.89 16.91
CA GLU A 629 -11.27 -8.54 17.31
C GLU A 629 -10.57 -7.44 16.50
N LYS A 630 -9.23 -7.47 16.43
CA LYS A 630 -8.45 -6.49 15.65
C LYS A 630 -8.68 -6.60 14.15
N GLY A 631 -9.02 -7.79 13.66
CA GLY A 631 -9.42 -7.98 12.28
C GLY A 631 -10.80 -7.41 11.98
N VAL A 632 -11.72 -7.46 12.95
CA VAL A 632 -13.01 -6.78 12.87
C VAL A 632 -12.81 -5.28 12.93
N ASP A 633 -11.93 -4.76 13.79
CA ASP A 633 -11.59 -3.34 13.82
C ASP A 633 -11.01 -2.86 12.49
N TYR A 634 -10.13 -3.65 11.87
CA TYR A 634 -9.61 -3.34 10.55
C TYR A 634 -10.69 -3.41 9.47
N LEU A 635 -11.60 -4.39 9.52
CA LEU A 635 -12.75 -4.44 8.61
C LEU A 635 -13.68 -3.23 8.80
N ASP A 636 -13.93 -2.81 10.03
CA ASP A 636 -14.71 -1.61 10.36
C ASP A 636 -14.06 -0.36 9.75
N TYR A 637 -12.74 -0.24 9.84
CA TYR A 637 -12.01 0.82 9.15
C TYR A 637 -12.18 0.76 7.63
N GLN A 638 -12.06 -0.43 7.02
CA GLN A 638 -12.25 -0.58 5.57
C GLN A 638 -13.68 -0.30 5.12
N LEU A 639 -14.68 -0.59 5.97
CA LEU A 639 -16.09 -0.22 5.73
C LEU A 639 -16.27 1.31 5.77
N ARG A 640 -15.66 2.00 6.74
CA ARG A 640 -15.67 3.48 6.79
C ARG A 640 -15.00 4.08 5.55
N ARG A 641 -13.89 3.49 5.07
CA ARG A 641 -13.16 3.93 3.87
C ARG A 641 -14.06 3.96 2.64
N VAL A 642 -14.96 3.00 2.50
CA VAL A 642 -15.90 2.90 1.36
C VAL A 642 -17.21 3.65 1.62
N GLY A 643 -17.32 4.41 2.71
CA GLY A 643 -18.49 5.22 3.04
C GLY A 643 -19.61 4.49 3.78
N LEU A 644 -19.36 3.27 4.25
CA LEU A 644 -20.31 2.48 5.03
C LEU A 644 -20.10 2.68 6.53
N SER A 645 -21.20 2.68 7.30
CA SER A 645 -21.14 2.78 8.76
C SER A 645 -20.96 1.38 9.38
N PRO A 646 -19.89 1.12 10.16
CA PRO A 646 -19.67 -0.22 10.73
C PRO A 646 -20.70 -0.68 11.75
N VAL A 647 -21.52 0.25 12.27
CA VAL A 647 -22.61 -0.01 13.21
C VAL A 647 -23.83 -0.66 12.54
N ASP A 648 -23.92 -0.58 11.20
CA ASP A 648 -25.00 -1.19 10.42
C ASP A 648 -24.80 -2.70 10.22
N TYR A 649 -23.65 -3.22 10.67
CA TYR A 649 -23.28 -4.64 10.55
C TYR A 649 -23.01 -5.24 11.92
N ASP A 650 -23.69 -6.35 12.22
CA ASP A 650 -23.55 -7.03 13.49
C ASP A 650 -22.14 -7.64 13.65
N TYR A 651 -21.64 -7.63 14.89
CA TYR A 651 -20.33 -8.16 15.22
C TYR A 651 -20.13 -9.63 14.79
N PRO A 652 -21.08 -10.57 15.01
CA PRO A 652 -20.95 -11.96 14.54
C PRO A 652 -20.72 -12.09 13.04
N SER A 653 -21.42 -11.33 12.22
CA SER A 653 -21.21 -11.31 10.77
C SER A 653 -19.80 -10.84 10.41
N LYS A 654 -19.35 -9.73 11.03
CA LYS A 654 -17.99 -9.21 10.83
C LYS A 654 -16.90 -10.18 11.27
N GLU A 655 -17.10 -10.84 12.41
CA GLU A 655 -16.19 -11.86 12.94
C GLU A 655 -16.09 -13.05 11.97
N LYS A 656 -17.22 -13.49 11.42
CA LYS A 656 -17.28 -14.58 10.44
C LYS A 656 -16.55 -14.24 9.15
N ILE A 657 -16.68 -12.99 8.66
CA ILE A 657 -15.91 -12.48 7.51
C ILE A 657 -14.41 -12.58 7.80
N VAL A 658 -13.95 -12.01 8.92
CA VAL A 658 -12.54 -11.98 9.30
C VAL A 658 -11.94 -13.39 9.41
N ASN A 659 -12.67 -14.30 10.05
CA ASN A 659 -12.26 -15.69 10.23
C ASN A 659 -12.17 -16.44 8.89
N LYS A 660 -13.15 -16.26 8.00
CA LYS A 660 -13.15 -16.87 6.66
C LYS A 660 -12.04 -16.30 5.78
N LEU A 661 -11.74 -15.01 5.93
CA LEU A 661 -10.69 -14.29 5.23
C LEU A 661 -9.36 -14.29 5.95
N GLY A 662 -9.15 -15.21 6.91
CA GLY A 662 -7.87 -15.47 7.58
C GLY A 662 -7.15 -14.23 8.10
N GLY A 663 -7.86 -13.13 8.34
CA GLY A 663 -7.23 -11.87 8.74
C GLY A 663 -6.26 -11.26 7.71
N HIS A 664 -6.47 -11.44 6.41
CA HIS A 664 -5.57 -10.86 5.41
C HIS A 664 -5.95 -9.41 5.07
N PRO A 665 -5.05 -8.43 5.21
CA PRO A 665 -5.34 -7.01 5.07
C PRO A 665 -6.02 -6.67 3.74
N THR A 666 -5.37 -7.00 2.62
CA THR A 666 -5.92 -6.73 1.27
C THR A 666 -7.25 -7.43 1.00
N ALA A 667 -7.47 -8.62 1.57
CA ALA A 667 -8.73 -9.34 1.37
C ALA A 667 -9.88 -8.73 2.16
N LEU A 668 -9.60 -8.21 3.37
CA LEU A 668 -10.57 -7.47 4.17
C LEU A 668 -10.92 -6.12 3.53
N ALA A 669 -9.93 -5.42 2.97
CA ALA A 669 -10.14 -4.20 2.20
C ALA A 669 -11.07 -4.45 0.99
N LEU A 670 -10.74 -5.43 0.14
CA LEU A 670 -11.58 -5.79 -1.01
C LEU A 670 -12.96 -6.32 -0.59
N CYS A 671 -13.08 -6.93 0.59
CA CYS A 671 -14.36 -7.36 1.13
C CYS A 671 -15.25 -6.16 1.48
N ALA A 672 -14.68 -5.10 2.06
CA ALA A 672 -15.43 -3.88 2.33
C ALA A 672 -15.90 -3.20 1.03
N ASP A 673 -15.06 -3.15 0.00
CA ASP A 673 -15.44 -2.66 -1.33
C ASP A 673 -16.67 -3.43 -1.87
N ALA A 674 -16.63 -4.77 -1.82
CA ALA A 674 -17.76 -5.57 -2.30
C ALA A 674 -19.03 -5.45 -1.43
N ILE A 675 -18.90 -5.20 -0.13
CA ILE A 675 -20.06 -4.94 0.74
C ILE A 675 -20.73 -3.62 0.32
N CYS A 676 -19.95 -2.61 -0.05
CA CYS A 676 -20.46 -1.33 -0.56
C CYS A 676 -21.22 -1.50 -1.88
N ASP A 677 -20.68 -2.31 -2.79
CA ASP A 677 -21.25 -2.47 -4.12
C ASP A 677 -22.46 -3.42 -4.15
N GLU A 678 -22.44 -4.53 -3.40
CA GLU A 678 -23.43 -5.63 -3.53
C GLU A 678 -24.24 -5.95 -2.26
N GLY A 679 -23.88 -5.34 -1.14
CA GLY A 679 -24.51 -5.58 0.16
C GLY A 679 -24.01 -6.84 0.88
N THR A 680 -24.07 -6.80 2.22
CA THR A 680 -23.47 -7.80 3.12
C THR A 680 -24.05 -9.20 2.95
N THR A 681 -25.35 -9.33 2.67
CA THR A 681 -26.01 -10.63 2.51
C THR A 681 -25.42 -11.43 1.35
N THR A 682 -25.14 -10.75 0.23
CA THR A 682 -24.53 -11.36 -0.97
C THR A 682 -23.11 -11.82 -0.68
N VAL A 683 -22.31 -10.97 -0.03
CA VAL A 683 -20.92 -11.27 0.35
C VAL A 683 -20.85 -12.42 1.36
N MET A 684 -21.75 -12.45 2.33
CA MET A 684 -21.83 -13.51 3.35
C MET A 684 -22.24 -14.86 2.75
N LYS A 685 -23.22 -14.88 1.85
CA LYS A 685 -23.60 -16.10 1.12
C LYS A 685 -22.40 -16.65 0.32
N ALA A 686 -21.65 -15.78 -0.35
CA ALA A 686 -20.44 -16.18 -1.07
C ALA A 686 -19.31 -16.73 -0.16
N LEU A 687 -19.22 -16.26 1.08
CA LEU A 687 -18.28 -16.76 2.11
C LEU A 687 -18.73 -18.07 2.76
N GLU A 688 -20.04 -18.30 2.85
CA GLU A 688 -20.66 -19.49 3.45
C GLU A 688 -20.59 -20.70 2.52
N GLU A 689 -20.92 -20.52 1.24
CA GLU A 689 -20.96 -21.57 0.21
C GLU A 689 -19.59 -22.19 -0.11
N ARG A 690 -18.47 -21.65 0.42
CA ARG A 690 -17.12 -22.06 0.01
C ARG A 690 -16.22 -22.47 1.18
N THR A 691 -15.72 -23.71 1.08
CA THR A 691 -14.56 -24.21 1.82
C THR A 691 -13.38 -24.29 0.85
N GLY A 692 -12.43 -23.34 0.90
CA GLY A 692 -11.29 -23.39 -0.01
C GLY A 692 -10.44 -22.12 -0.15
N PHE A 693 -9.24 -22.31 -0.70
CA PHE A 693 -8.12 -21.35 -0.80
C PHE A 693 -8.50 -19.93 -1.30
N TYR A 694 -7.92 -18.92 -0.62
CA TYR A 694 -8.01 -17.46 -0.84
C TYR A 694 -8.29 -16.95 -2.27
N GLY A 695 -7.66 -17.57 -3.27
CA GLY A 695 -7.75 -17.12 -4.66
C GLY A 695 -9.17 -17.18 -5.25
N LYS A 696 -10.02 -18.13 -4.84
CA LYS A 696 -11.40 -18.22 -5.35
C LYS A 696 -12.31 -17.11 -4.81
N PHE A 697 -12.05 -16.61 -3.60
CA PHE A 697 -12.79 -15.51 -2.99
C PHE A 697 -12.42 -14.16 -3.60
N ILE A 698 -11.11 -13.87 -3.67
CA ILE A 698 -10.62 -12.64 -4.34
C ILE A 698 -11.08 -12.61 -5.79
N LYS A 699 -11.12 -13.76 -6.47
CA LYS A 699 -11.68 -13.86 -7.82
C LYS A 699 -13.17 -13.46 -7.91
N SER A 700 -13.95 -13.68 -6.86
CA SER A 700 -15.38 -13.33 -6.81
C SER A 700 -15.55 -11.84 -6.51
N LEU A 701 -14.82 -11.31 -5.51
CA LEU A 701 -14.83 -9.88 -5.19
C LEU A 701 -14.44 -9.01 -6.39
N LEU A 702 -13.36 -9.38 -7.09
CA LEU A 702 -12.89 -8.65 -8.27
C LEU A 702 -13.80 -8.80 -9.50
N ARG A 703 -14.76 -9.74 -9.51
CA ARG A 703 -15.79 -9.79 -10.56
C ARG A 703 -16.87 -8.73 -10.33
N ASN A 704 -17.01 -8.29 -9.09
CA ASN A 704 -18.13 -7.53 -8.60
C ASN A 704 -17.76 -6.04 -8.42
N ILE A 705 -16.48 -5.74 -8.20
CA ILE A 705 -15.95 -4.38 -8.31
C ILE A 705 -16.06 -3.90 -9.76
N ALA A 706 -16.71 -2.75 -9.95
CA ALA A 706 -16.84 -2.12 -11.26
C ALA A 706 -15.48 -1.56 -11.73
N ILE A 707 -14.75 -2.35 -12.52
CA ILE A 707 -13.47 -1.96 -13.13
C ILE A 707 -13.73 -1.58 -14.59
N SER A 708 -13.47 -0.33 -14.97
CA SER A 708 -13.53 0.14 -16.36
C SER A 708 -12.49 -0.54 -17.25
N ASP A 709 -12.68 -0.46 -18.57
CA ASP A 709 -11.75 -1.06 -19.54
C ASP A 709 -10.32 -0.52 -19.39
N ASP A 710 -10.16 0.79 -19.15
CA ASP A 710 -8.84 1.40 -18.96
C ASP A 710 -8.16 0.95 -17.67
N GLU A 711 -8.90 0.90 -16.57
CA GLU A 711 -8.40 0.40 -15.29
C GLU A 711 -7.96 -1.06 -15.41
N ARG A 712 -8.74 -1.87 -16.12
CA ARG A 712 -8.39 -3.26 -16.40
C ARG A 712 -7.15 -3.36 -17.26
N ILE A 713 -6.99 -2.52 -18.27
CA ILE A 713 -5.77 -2.47 -19.08
C ILE A 713 -4.57 -2.10 -18.21
N ILE A 714 -4.67 -1.11 -17.32
CA ILE A 714 -3.59 -0.73 -16.40
C ILE A 714 -3.20 -1.90 -15.48
N LEU A 715 -4.19 -2.56 -14.87
CA LEU A 715 -3.94 -3.71 -14.00
C LEU A 715 -3.31 -4.88 -14.76
N ASN A 716 -3.75 -5.13 -16.00
CA ASN A 716 -3.14 -6.11 -16.90
C ASN A 716 -1.70 -5.73 -17.26
N LEU A 717 -1.39 -4.45 -17.53
CA LEU A 717 -0.02 -3.98 -17.77
C LEU A 717 0.88 -4.19 -16.54
N LEU A 718 0.42 -3.76 -15.35
CA LEU A 718 1.17 -3.91 -14.10
C LEU A 718 1.38 -5.38 -13.70
N SER A 719 0.47 -6.28 -14.09
CA SER A 719 0.60 -7.72 -13.82
C SER A 719 1.83 -8.37 -14.49
N GLY A 720 2.33 -7.77 -15.58
CA GLY A 720 3.53 -8.24 -16.29
C GLY A 720 4.84 -7.68 -15.74
N CYS A 721 4.81 -6.85 -14.70
CA CYS A 721 5.98 -6.12 -14.20
C CYS A 721 6.65 -6.82 -13.02
N ARG A 722 8.00 -6.81 -13.01
CA ARG A 722 8.83 -7.42 -11.96
C ARG A 722 9.27 -6.43 -10.87
N LEU A 723 9.32 -5.14 -11.21
CA LEU A 723 9.60 -4.02 -10.31
C LEU A 723 8.43 -3.04 -10.33
N GLU A 724 8.41 -2.16 -9.34
CA GLU A 724 7.49 -1.02 -9.27
C GLU A 724 7.72 -0.10 -10.48
N VAL A 725 6.64 0.24 -11.17
CA VAL A 725 6.66 0.97 -12.44
C VAL A 725 6.54 2.46 -12.18
N PRO A 726 7.42 3.32 -12.71
CA PRO A 726 7.27 4.77 -12.60
C PRO A 726 5.89 5.22 -13.10
N ARG A 727 5.19 6.05 -12.32
CA ARG A 727 3.84 6.53 -12.66
C ARG A 727 3.81 7.18 -14.04
N GLU A 728 4.85 7.93 -14.38
CA GLU A 728 5.01 8.61 -15.67
C GLU A 728 5.03 7.61 -16.83
N ALA A 729 5.58 6.40 -16.65
CA ALA A 729 5.58 5.38 -17.68
C ALA A 729 4.16 4.88 -18.01
N ILE A 730 3.29 4.76 -17.00
CA ILE A 730 1.88 4.42 -17.21
C ILE A 730 1.16 5.58 -17.89
N LEU A 731 1.33 6.81 -17.41
CA LEU A 731 0.65 7.98 -17.98
C LEU A 731 1.01 8.20 -19.46
N GLU A 732 2.29 8.08 -19.82
CA GLU A 732 2.76 8.24 -21.21
C GLU A 732 2.36 7.08 -22.14
N THR A 733 1.89 5.96 -21.58
CA THR A 733 1.42 4.82 -22.39
C THR A 733 0.07 5.12 -23.05
N PHE A 734 -0.81 5.87 -22.38
CA PHE A 734 -2.14 6.14 -22.89
C PHE A 734 -2.19 7.48 -23.63
N SER A 735 -2.88 7.53 -24.77
CA SER A 735 -3.12 8.79 -25.49
C SER A 735 -4.20 9.65 -24.85
N LYS A 736 -5.00 9.06 -23.96
CA LYS A 736 -6.01 9.73 -23.13
C LYS A 736 -5.54 9.81 -21.68
N ALA A 737 -6.07 10.76 -20.93
CA ALA A 737 -5.74 10.93 -19.52
C ALA A 737 -6.31 9.78 -18.68
N VAL A 738 -5.45 8.90 -18.17
CA VAL A 738 -5.82 7.77 -17.28
C VAL A 738 -5.59 8.04 -15.80
N THR A 739 -5.31 9.28 -15.41
CA THR A 739 -5.18 9.68 -14.01
C THR A 739 -6.40 9.33 -13.15
N PRO A 740 -7.66 9.47 -13.62
CA PRO A 740 -8.84 9.02 -12.88
C PRO A 740 -8.84 7.51 -12.64
N CYS A 741 -8.47 6.72 -13.65
CA CYS A 741 -8.34 5.27 -13.52
C CYS A 741 -7.32 4.90 -12.44
N LEU A 742 -6.14 5.54 -12.44
CA LEU A 742 -5.15 5.32 -11.38
C LEU A 742 -5.69 5.68 -10.00
N ARG A 743 -6.45 6.77 -9.87
CA ARG A 743 -7.08 7.18 -8.61
C ARG A 743 -8.06 6.13 -8.09
N ASN A 744 -8.96 5.67 -8.95
CA ASN A 744 -9.94 4.64 -8.61
C ASN A 744 -9.25 3.34 -8.19
N LEU A 745 -8.24 2.91 -8.94
CA LEU A 745 -7.45 1.72 -8.61
C LEU A 745 -6.73 1.85 -7.26
N MET A 746 -6.28 3.04 -6.87
CA MET A 746 -5.70 3.30 -5.54
C MET A 746 -6.76 3.26 -4.45
N GLN A 747 -7.94 3.85 -4.70
CA GLN A 747 -9.05 3.86 -3.75
C GLN A 747 -9.54 2.43 -3.45
N TYR A 748 -9.68 1.60 -4.48
CA TYR A 748 -10.02 0.18 -4.36
C TYR A 748 -8.86 -0.69 -3.83
N CYS A 749 -7.69 -0.10 -3.51
CA CYS A 749 -6.47 -0.81 -3.12
C CYS A 749 -6.06 -1.92 -4.11
N LEU A 750 -6.37 -1.70 -5.40
CA LEU A 750 -5.99 -2.58 -6.50
C LEU A 750 -4.58 -2.28 -7.02
N ILE A 751 -4.01 -1.11 -6.68
CA ILE A 751 -2.60 -0.77 -6.90
C ILE A 751 -1.99 -0.15 -5.63
N GLU A 752 -0.69 -0.38 -5.40
CA GLU A 752 0.09 0.18 -4.31
C GLU A 752 1.07 1.25 -4.85
N ILE A 753 1.31 2.30 -4.06
CA ILE A 753 2.27 3.35 -4.36
C ILE A 753 3.53 3.13 -3.52
N GLY A 754 4.65 2.89 -4.20
CA GLY A 754 5.98 2.82 -3.62
C GLY A 754 6.71 4.17 -3.62
N PRO A 755 7.98 4.18 -3.15
CA PRO A 755 8.80 5.39 -3.11
C PRO A 755 8.92 6.05 -4.50
N GLY A 756 8.81 7.39 -4.55
CA GLY A 756 8.89 8.13 -5.80
C GLY A 756 7.65 8.01 -6.69
N SER A 757 6.50 7.67 -6.11
CA SER A 757 5.23 7.47 -6.82
C SER A 757 5.24 6.28 -7.78
N ASN A 758 6.15 5.32 -7.60
CA ASN A 758 6.15 4.12 -8.42
C ASN A 758 4.92 3.26 -8.09
N LEU A 759 4.31 2.68 -9.11
CA LEU A 759 3.08 1.90 -9.00
C LEU A 759 3.42 0.42 -9.04
N ARG A 760 2.76 -0.36 -8.19
CA ARG A 760 2.85 -1.83 -8.25
C ARG A 760 1.51 -2.48 -8.03
N LEU A 761 1.32 -3.64 -8.65
CA LEU A 761 0.17 -4.47 -8.41
C LEU A 761 0.39 -5.27 -7.10
N PRO A 762 -0.53 -5.23 -6.13
CA PRO A 762 -0.49 -6.08 -4.96
C PRO A 762 -0.28 -7.53 -5.38
N GLY A 763 0.69 -8.21 -4.77
CA GLY A 763 1.11 -9.52 -5.24
C GLY A 763 -0.03 -10.56 -5.27
N ILE A 764 -1.03 -10.43 -4.39
CA ILE A 764 -2.20 -11.33 -4.38
C ILE A 764 -3.08 -11.18 -5.64
N LEU A 765 -3.03 -10.02 -6.30
CA LEU A 765 -3.77 -9.70 -7.52
C LEU A 765 -3.00 -10.07 -8.80
N SER A 766 -1.69 -10.32 -8.70
CA SER A 766 -0.84 -10.65 -9.86
C SER A 766 -1.31 -11.86 -10.67
N SER A 767 -1.96 -12.83 -10.03
CA SER A 767 -2.51 -14.02 -10.70
C SER A 767 -3.89 -13.82 -11.36
N TYR A 768 -4.49 -12.63 -11.20
CA TYR A 768 -5.85 -12.33 -11.64
C TYR A 768 -5.89 -11.55 -12.96
N PHE A 769 -4.90 -10.70 -13.17
CA PHE A 769 -4.75 -9.86 -14.35
C PHE A 769 -3.74 -10.50 -15.29
N TYR A 770 -3.95 -10.34 -16.59
CA TYR A 770 -3.17 -11.02 -17.63
C TYR A 770 -2.64 -9.99 -18.61
N PHE A 771 -1.32 -9.83 -18.61
CA PHE A 771 -0.61 -8.96 -19.55
C PHE A 771 -0.96 -9.26 -21.02
N ASP A 772 -1.20 -10.52 -21.36
CA ASP A 772 -1.53 -10.97 -22.73
C ASP A 772 -2.91 -10.53 -23.24
N GLU A 773 -3.79 -10.03 -22.36
CA GLU A 773 -5.10 -9.48 -22.77
C GLU A 773 -5.01 -8.05 -23.33
N VAL A 774 -3.88 -7.36 -23.12
CA VAL A 774 -3.69 -6.01 -23.63
C VAL A 774 -3.30 -6.06 -25.11
N VAL A 775 -3.92 -5.20 -25.91
CA VAL A 775 -3.64 -5.14 -27.35
C VAL A 775 -2.15 -4.86 -27.64
N PRO A 776 -1.55 -5.49 -28.67
CA PRO A 776 -0.11 -5.40 -28.94
C PRO A 776 0.45 -3.98 -29.05
N GLU A 777 -0.32 -3.05 -29.60
CA GLU A 777 0.07 -1.65 -29.80
C GLU A 777 0.32 -0.94 -28.46
N ILE A 778 -0.59 -1.14 -27.49
CA ILE A 778 -0.48 -0.57 -26.14
C ILE A 778 0.66 -1.24 -25.39
N ARG A 779 0.80 -2.58 -25.49
CA ARG A 779 1.91 -3.32 -24.85
C ARG A 779 3.28 -2.82 -25.33
N ASN A 780 3.44 -2.65 -26.64
CA ASN A 780 4.70 -2.16 -27.21
C ASN A 780 5.01 -0.73 -26.74
N ARG A 781 4.01 0.16 -26.70
CA ARG A 781 4.19 1.52 -26.17
C ARG A 781 4.55 1.50 -24.69
N PHE A 782 3.88 0.67 -23.90
CA PHE A 782 4.15 0.48 -22.47
C PHE A 782 5.60 0.04 -22.21
N HIS A 783 6.08 -0.98 -22.92
CA HIS A 783 7.45 -1.44 -22.84
C HIS A 783 8.46 -0.32 -23.17
N LYS A 784 8.22 0.46 -24.22
CA LYS A 784 9.07 1.62 -24.56
C LYS A 784 9.09 2.68 -23.46
N MET A 785 7.94 3.00 -22.88
CA MET A 785 7.85 4.01 -21.81
C MET A 785 8.53 3.52 -20.53
N CYS A 786 8.36 2.24 -20.17
CA CYS A 786 9.07 1.64 -19.04
C CYS A 786 10.59 1.65 -19.26
N ALA A 787 11.06 1.24 -20.45
CA ALA A 787 12.48 1.24 -20.79
C ALA A 787 13.09 2.64 -20.65
N LYS A 788 12.40 3.67 -21.17
CA LYS A 788 12.79 5.09 -21.03
C LYS A 788 12.92 5.50 -19.57
N HIS A 789 11.91 5.24 -18.74
CA HIS A 789 11.90 5.71 -17.36
C HIS A 789 12.85 4.94 -16.45
N TYR A 790 13.05 3.63 -16.64
CA TYR A 790 14.09 2.89 -15.93
C TYR A 790 15.51 3.33 -16.32
N LYS A 791 15.76 3.70 -17.59
CA LYS A 791 17.03 4.34 -18.01
C LYS A 791 17.28 5.65 -17.25
N ILE A 792 16.23 6.45 -17.04
CA ILE A 792 16.32 7.70 -16.27
C ILE A 792 16.61 7.41 -14.78
N LEU A 793 15.97 6.41 -14.19
CA LEU A 793 16.23 6.04 -12.80
C LEU A 793 17.66 5.51 -12.61
N PHE A 794 18.15 4.69 -13.54
CA PHE A 794 19.52 4.18 -13.49
C PHE A 794 20.57 5.28 -13.68
N SER A 795 20.31 6.29 -14.53
CA SER A 795 21.24 7.40 -14.72
C SER A 795 21.37 8.29 -13.46
N LYS A 796 20.31 8.35 -12.64
CA LYS A 796 20.32 9.03 -11.34
C LYS A 796 21.08 8.26 -10.26
N ASP A 797 21.01 6.93 -10.27
CA ASP A 797 21.71 6.07 -9.31
C ASP A 797 22.28 4.81 -9.99
N LYS A 798 23.56 4.87 -10.36
CA LYS A 798 24.27 3.76 -11.03
C LYS A 798 24.48 2.54 -10.13
N SER A 799 24.25 2.64 -8.81
CA SER A 799 24.32 1.49 -7.90
C SER A 799 23.11 0.54 -8.05
N LYS A 800 22.02 1.03 -8.66
CA LYS A 800 20.75 0.32 -8.83
C LYS A 800 20.70 -0.45 -10.14
N ILE A 801 21.55 -1.45 -10.28
CA ILE A 801 21.65 -2.28 -11.50
C ILE A 801 20.35 -2.98 -11.90
N GLU A 802 19.43 -3.22 -10.96
CA GLU A 802 18.07 -3.69 -11.21
C GLU A 802 17.31 -2.79 -12.16
N TYR A 803 17.51 -1.46 -12.12
CA TYR A 803 16.92 -0.54 -13.09
C TYR A 803 17.53 -0.69 -14.48
N ALA A 804 18.83 -0.99 -14.59
CA ALA A 804 19.46 -1.29 -15.88
C ALA A 804 18.96 -2.61 -16.47
N ILE A 805 18.82 -3.64 -15.64
CA ILE A 805 18.27 -4.95 -16.05
C ILE A 805 16.81 -4.81 -16.50
N GLU A 806 15.97 -4.06 -15.78
CA GLU A 806 14.60 -3.82 -16.23
C GLU A 806 14.56 -2.95 -17.49
N ALA A 807 15.37 -1.90 -17.60
CA ALA A 807 15.44 -1.10 -18.82
C ALA A 807 15.75 -1.95 -20.05
N ASP A 808 16.75 -2.84 -19.95
CA ASP A 808 17.12 -3.76 -21.03
C ASP A 808 16.00 -4.76 -21.35
N LEU A 809 15.36 -5.34 -20.32
CA LEU A 809 14.24 -6.25 -20.52
C LEU A 809 13.13 -5.55 -21.31
N GLN A 810 12.70 -4.37 -20.86
CA GLN A 810 11.58 -3.66 -21.46
C GLN A 810 11.91 -3.24 -22.91
N GLU A 811 13.17 -2.89 -23.21
CA GLU A 811 13.60 -2.61 -24.59
C GLU A 811 13.55 -3.87 -25.48
N ILE A 812 14.00 -5.03 -24.97
CA ILE A 812 13.94 -6.30 -25.72
C ILE A 812 12.50 -6.69 -26.01
N LEU A 813 11.59 -6.54 -25.04
CA LEU A 813 10.15 -6.81 -25.22
C LEU A 813 9.48 -5.82 -26.19
N ALA A 814 10.03 -4.61 -26.35
CA ALA A 814 9.61 -3.66 -27.37
C ALA A 814 10.20 -3.97 -28.78
N GLY A 815 10.98 -5.04 -28.92
CA GLY A 815 11.65 -5.44 -30.17
C GLY A 815 12.97 -4.73 -30.45
N GLY A 816 13.50 -3.96 -29.49
CA GLY A 816 14.80 -3.31 -29.59
C GLY A 816 15.96 -4.19 -29.14
N GLU A 817 17.18 -3.65 -29.23
CA GLU A 817 18.37 -4.25 -28.63
C GLU A 817 18.97 -3.26 -27.62
N SER A 818 19.24 -3.75 -26.40
CA SER A 818 19.84 -2.96 -25.32
C SER A 818 20.75 -3.80 -24.46
N ARG A 819 21.77 -3.15 -23.89
CA ARG A 819 22.80 -3.79 -23.06
C ARG A 819 23.33 -2.83 -22.00
N LEU A 820 22.44 -2.05 -21.39
CA LEU A 820 22.74 -1.12 -20.31
C LEU A 820 23.25 -1.84 -19.06
N SER A 821 22.77 -3.06 -18.83
CA SER A 821 23.24 -3.98 -17.79
C SER A 821 24.53 -4.73 -18.15
N GLY A 822 25.20 -4.39 -19.25
CA GLY A 822 26.49 -5.01 -19.60
C GLY A 822 26.39 -6.52 -19.89
N ASP A 823 27.15 -7.34 -19.15
CA ASP A 823 27.21 -8.79 -19.36
C ASP A 823 26.22 -9.60 -18.50
N PHE A 824 25.39 -8.93 -17.68
CA PHE A 824 24.31 -9.60 -16.98
C PHE A 824 23.31 -10.19 -17.98
N ILE A 825 23.02 -11.49 -17.81
CA ILE A 825 22.08 -12.23 -18.68
C ILE A 825 20.63 -12.13 -18.22
N ASP A 826 20.38 -11.48 -17.08
CA ASP A 826 19.12 -11.46 -16.35
C ASP A 826 17.96 -10.88 -17.18
N SER A 827 18.24 -9.88 -18.02
CA SER A 827 17.26 -9.22 -18.88
C SER A 827 16.90 -10.09 -20.09
N GLN A 828 17.89 -10.70 -20.75
CA GLN A 828 17.66 -11.61 -21.88
C GLN A 828 16.97 -12.90 -21.43
N LEU A 829 17.34 -13.43 -20.26
CA LEU A 829 16.69 -14.61 -19.70
C LEU A 829 15.22 -14.32 -19.36
N ALA A 830 14.93 -13.15 -18.79
CA ALA A 830 13.56 -12.71 -18.52
C ALA A 830 12.75 -12.49 -19.80
N ALA A 831 13.35 -11.87 -20.83
CA ALA A 831 12.71 -11.70 -22.12
C ALA A 831 12.38 -13.06 -22.77
N ALA A 832 13.31 -14.02 -22.75
CA ALA A 832 13.07 -15.36 -23.26
C ALA A 832 11.94 -16.08 -22.50
N GLN A 833 11.86 -15.93 -21.18
CA GLN A 833 10.76 -16.47 -20.38
C GLN A 833 9.42 -15.80 -20.70
N ASN A 834 9.40 -14.48 -20.86
CA ASN A 834 8.18 -13.75 -21.22
C ASN A 834 7.68 -14.14 -22.61
N HIS A 835 8.55 -14.14 -23.63
CA HIS A 835 8.19 -14.64 -24.97
C HIS A 835 7.70 -16.09 -24.92
N PHE A 836 8.32 -16.96 -24.09
CA PHE A 836 7.85 -18.34 -23.92
C PHE A 836 6.46 -18.41 -23.28
N LYS A 837 6.20 -17.62 -22.23
CA LYS A 837 4.89 -17.53 -21.55
C LYS A 837 3.81 -16.98 -22.50
N SER A 838 4.13 -15.96 -23.31
CA SER A 838 3.27 -15.39 -24.34
C SER A 838 3.17 -16.23 -25.63
N GLN A 839 3.78 -17.43 -25.66
CA GLN A 839 3.80 -18.38 -26.78
C GLN A 839 4.51 -17.89 -28.06
N GLU A 840 5.32 -16.84 -27.93
CA GLU A 840 6.19 -16.31 -28.98
C GLU A 840 7.50 -17.12 -29.05
N TYR A 841 7.37 -18.45 -29.25
CA TYR A 841 8.47 -19.40 -29.07
C TYR A 841 9.68 -19.12 -29.96
N ARG A 842 9.49 -18.51 -31.15
CA ARG A 842 10.57 -18.13 -32.06
C ARG A 842 11.40 -16.95 -31.52
N GLU A 843 10.75 -15.93 -30.98
CA GLU A 843 11.45 -14.81 -30.33
C GLU A 843 12.09 -15.28 -29.01
N ALA A 844 11.42 -16.18 -28.27
CA ALA A 844 12.02 -16.84 -27.11
C ALA A 844 13.31 -17.59 -27.50
N LYS A 845 13.29 -18.30 -28.64
CA LYS A 845 14.45 -19.02 -29.18
C LYS A 845 15.58 -18.07 -29.58
N LYS A 846 15.26 -17.02 -30.34
CA LYS A 846 16.22 -15.97 -30.74
C LYS A 846 16.91 -15.35 -29.52
N THR A 847 16.18 -15.08 -28.45
CA THR A 847 16.74 -14.49 -27.23
C THR A 847 17.56 -15.50 -26.42
N ILE A 848 17.06 -16.72 -26.20
CA ILE A 848 17.77 -17.73 -25.39
C ILE A 848 19.05 -18.22 -26.07
N ASP A 849 19.08 -18.27 -27.40
CA ASP A 849 20.27 -18.66 -28.17
C ASP A 849 21.41 -17.64 -28.06
N LYS A 850 21.12 -16.38 -27.69
CA LYS A 850 22.13 -15.37 -27.33
C LYS A 850 22.69 -15.58 -25.91
N VAL A 851 21.93 -16.20 -25.00
CA VAL A 851 22.33 -16.42 -23.58
C VAL A 851 23.19 -17.67 -23.42
N ILE A 852 22.86 -18.77 -24.11
CA ILE A 852 23.54 -20.07 -23.96
C ILE A 852 25.05 -20.02 -24.21
N PRO A 853 25.59 -19.24 -25.16
CA PRO A 853 27.02 -19.12 -25.35
C PRO A 853 27.73 -18.52 -24.13
N ILE A 854 27.06 -17.62 -23.41
CA ILE A 854 27.58 -16.93 -22.23
C ILE A 854 27.50 -17.85 -21.01
N LYS A 855 26.34 -18.47 -20.79
CA LYS A 855 26.08 -19.24 -19.56
C LYS A 855 25.19 -20.47 -19.79
N LYS A 856 25.61 -21.62 -19.23
CA LYS A 856 25.01 -22.95 -19.47
C LYS A 856 24.60 -23.65 -18.19
N THR A 857 23.87 -22.96 -17.31
CA THR A 857 23.29 -23.57 -16.10
C THR A 857 22.12 -24.49 -16.43
N ASN A 858 21.78 -25.38 -15.50
CA ASN A 858 20.72 -26.37 -15.71
C ASN A 858 19.34 -25.73 -15.96
N ASP A 859 19.03 -24.62 -15.30
CA ASP A 859 17.79 -23.87 -15.48
C ASP A 859 17.69 -23.18 -16.85
N ILE A 860 18.78 -22.60 -17.35
CA ILE A 860 18.86 -22.02 -18.71
C ILE A 860 18.71 -23.13 -19.76
N LEU A 861 19.41 -24.25 -19.58
CA LEU A 861 19.31 -25.40 -20.48
C LEU A 861 17.90 -26.02 -20.47
N ARG A 862 17.23 -26.08 -19.32
CA ARG A 862 15.82 -26.50 -19.21
C ARG A 862 14.91 -25.59 -20.02
N LEU A 863 14.99 -24.28 -19.81
CA LEU A 863 14.18 -23.31 -20.55
C LEU A 863 14.44 -23.41 -22.06
N SER A 864 15.70 -23.48 -22.47
CA SER A 864 16.08 -23.63 -23.86
C SER A 864 15.56 -24.94 -24.48
N ALA A 865 15.64 -26.06 -23.76
CA ALA A 865 15.11 -27.33 -24.24
C ALA A 865 13.58 -27.29 -24.42
N LEU A 866 12.86 -26.61 -23.51
CA LEU A 866 11.42 -26.41 -23.65
C LEU A 866 11.07 -25.50 -24.82
N ILE A 867 11.83 -24.42 -25.03
CA ILE A 867 11.69 -23.52 -26.18
C ILE A 867 11.93 -24.28 -27.50
N ASP A 868 12.99 -25.08 -27.56
CA ASP A 868 13.29 -25.92 -28.72
C ASP A 868 12.18 -26.92 -29.01
N ALA A 869 11.65 -27.59 -27.97
CA ALA A 869 10.54 -28.52 -28.11
C ALA A 869 9.28 -27.81 -28.64
N LYS A 870 8.96 -26.62 -28.13
CA LYS A 870 7.84 -25.81 -28.65
C LYS A 870 8.06 -25.34 -30.08
N CYS A 871 9.31 -25.14 -30.49
CA CYS A 871 9.72 -24.84 -31.87
C CYS A 871 9.87 -26.09 -32.77
N ASN A 872 9.39 -27.28 -32.37
CA ASN A 872 9.55 -28.55 -33.09
C ASN A 872 11.03 -28.93 -33.35
N SER A 873 11.98 -28.32 -32.62
CA SER A 873 13.42 -28.57 -32.71
C SER A 873 13.85 -29.68 -31.73
N PHE A 874 13.21 -30.85 -31.84
CA PHE A 874 13.30 -31.90 -30.81
C PHE A 874 14.70 -32.50 -30.61
N ASP A 875 15.53 -32.58 -31.65
CA ASP A 875 16.89 -33.12 -31.50
C ASP A 875 17.75 -32.25 -30.57
N SER A 876 17.66 -30.94 -30.74
CA SER A 876 18.31 -29.96 -29.84
C SER A 876 17.72 -30.03 -28.44
N ALA A 877 16.37 -30.13 -28.33
CA ALA A 877 15.69 -30.26 -27.05
C ALA A 877 16.15 -31.50 -26.27
N ILE A 878 16.23 -32.66 -26.92
CA ILE A 878 16.69 -33.92 -26.33
C ILE A 878 18.16 -33.81 -25.91
N LEU A 879 19.03 -33.23 -26.75
CA LEU A 879 20.44 -33.05 -26.44
C LEU A 879 20.63 -32.22 -25.16
N LYS A 880 19.92 -31.08 -25.07
CA LYS A 880 19.95 -30.20 -23.89
C LYS A 880 19.34 -30.89 -22.67
N ALA A 881 18.23 -31.61 -22.83
CA ALA A 881 17.60 -32.36 -21.76
C ALA A 881 18.48 -33.48 -21.20
N LYS A 882 19.20 -34.22 -22.05
CA LYS A 882 20.18 -35.23 -21.64
C LYS A 882 21.28 -34.62 -20.78
N LYS A 883 21.80 -33.44 -21.14
CA LYS A 883 22.82 -32.73 -20.34
C LYS A 883 22.32 -32.37 -18.93
N VAL A 884 21.05 -31.94 -18.81
CA VAL A 884 20.42 -31.67 -17.52
C VAL A 884 20.21 -32.96 -16.73
N PHE A 885 19.71 -34.01 -17.40
CA PHE A 885 19.36 -35.29 -16.80
C PHE A 885 20.59 -36.06 -16.28
N VAL A 886 21.73 -36.04 -16.97
CA VAL A 886 22.97 -36.69 -16.51
C VAL A 886 23.40 -36.19 -15.12
N LYS A 887 23.21 -34.90 -14.83
CA LYS A 887 23.59 -34.31 -13.53
C LYS A 887 22.63 -34.68 -12.38
N ASN A 888 21.38 -35.02 -12.69
CA ASN A 888 20.41 -35.48 -11.71
C ASN A 888 19.43 -36.45 -12.38
N PRO A 889 19.79 -37.74 -12.49
CA PRO A 889 18.98 -38.74 -13.20
C PRO A 889 17.58 -38.93 -12.61
N ASN A 890 17.36 -38.55 -11.34
CA ASN A 890 16.04 -38.60 -10.69
C ASN A 890 15.10 -37.45 -11.10
N ASP A 891 15.56 -36.48 -11.92
CA ASP A 891 14.73 -35.40 -12.43
C ASP A 891 14.17 -35.73 -13.82
N THR A 892 13.16 -36.60 -13.82
CA THR A 892 12.42 -37.04 -15.02
C THR A 892 11.46 -35.98 -15.58
N TRP A 893 11.23 -34.89 -14.84
CA TRP A 893 10.19 -33.92 -15.20
C TRP A 893 10.43 -33.27 -16.56
N LEU A 894 11.66 -32.81 -16.85
CA LEU A 894 11.97 -32.17 -18.13
C LEU A 894 11.73 -33.12 -19.31
N LEU A 895 12.13 -34.39 -19.18
CA LEU A 895 11.86 -35.42 -20.19
C LEU A 895 10.35 -35.59 -20.39
N SER A 896 9.58 -35.65 -19.30
CA SER A 896 8.12 -35.78 -19.35
C SER A 896 7.43 -34.57 -20.02
N GLU A 897 7.94 -33.35 -19.82
CA GLU A 897 7.39 -32.13 -20.45
C GLU A 897 7.68 -32.06 -21.94
N ILE A 898 8.91 -32.39 -22.35
CA ILE A 898 9.29 -32.42 -23.76
C ILE A 898 8.47 -33.52 -24.46
N ALA A 899 8.34 -34.69 -23.84
CA ALA A 899 7.53 -35.79 -24.38
C ALA A 899 6.05 -35.42 -24.44
N ARG A 900 5.50 -34.73 -23.43
CA ARG A 900 4.12 -34.20 -23.50
C ARG A 900 3.95 -33.20 -24.64
N THR A 901 4.95 -32.33 -24.85
CA THR A 901 4.96 -31.38 -25.96
C THR A 901 5.02 -32.10 -27.31
N ALA A 902 5.88 -33.11 -27.43
CA ALA A 902 5.96 -33.97 -28.60
C ALA A 902 4.62 -34.67 -28.90
N LEU A 903 4.00 -35.29 -27.89
CA LEU A 903 2.67 -35.88 -28.01
C LEU A 903 1.60 -34.85 -28.38
N SER A 904 1.68 -33.59 -27.94
CA SER A 904 0.73 -32.55 -28.38
C SER A 904 0.94 -32.12 -29.84
N GLN A 905 2.14 -32.30 -30.37
CA GLN A 905 2.54 -31.94 -31.73
C GLN A 905 2.52 -33.14 -32.69
N GLY A 906 2.01 -34.30 -32.28
CA GLY A 906 1.93 -35.48 -33.16
C GLY A 906 3.21 -36.33 -33.22
N ARG A 907 4.24 -35.97 -32.48
CA ARG A 907 5.59 -36.57 -32.54
C ARG A 907 5.75 -37.73 -31.56
N ASP A 908 5.06 -38.82 -31.84
CA ASP A 908 5.10 -40.03 -31.01
C ASP A 908 6.51 -40.67 -31.02
N ASP A 909 7.27 -40.51 -32.12
CA ASP A 909 8.66 -40.94 -32.27
C ASP A 909 9.59 -40.30 -31.21
N ILE A 910 9.38 -39.02 -30.94
CA ILE A 910 10.16 -38.27 -29.96
C ILE A 910 9.77 -38.66 -28.53
N ALA A 911 8.47 -38.82 -28.27
CA ALA A 911 7.99 -39.28 -26.97
C ALA A 911 8.57 -40.66 -26.63
N GLU A 912 8.61 -41.57 -27.60
CA GLU A 912 9.21 -42.91 -27.46
C GLU A 912 10.70 -42.85 -27.15
N LYS A 913 11.47 -42.00 -27.86
CA LYS A 913 12.90 -41.77 -27.56
C LYS A 913 13.13 -41.28 -26.13
N LEU A 914 12.28 -40.38 -25.63
CA LEU A 914 12.39 -39.82 -24.28
C LEU A 914 12.02 -40.83 -23.20
N VAL A 915 10.95 -41.61 -23.40
CA VAL A 915 10.58 -42.73 -22.51
C VAL A 915 11.69 -43.78 -22.48
N THR A 916 12.25 -44.13 -23.64
CA THR A 916 13.36 -45.09 -23.74
C THR A 916 14.61 -44.57 -23.04
N THR A 917 14.90 -43.26 -23.14
CA THR A 917 16.02 -42.63 -22.43
C THR A 917 15.85 -42.76 -20.91
N ALA A 918 14.66 -42.49 -20.37
CA ALA A 918 14.39 -42.66 -18.95
C ALA A 918 14.48 -44.14 -18.51
N ARG A 919 13.93 -45.06 -19.31
CA ARG A 919 14.00 -46.51 -19.07
C ARG A 919 15.43 -47.03 -19.05
N ASN A 920 16.26 -46.62 -20.00
CA ASN A 920 17.67 -47.02 -20.07
C ASN A 920 18.49 -46.50 -18.87
N ALA A 921 18.10 -45.36 -18.31
CA ALA A 921 18.64 -44.84 -17.06
C ALA A 921 18.05 -45.51 -15.80
N GLN A 922 17.26 -46.57 -15.97
CA GLN A 922 16.55 -47.30 -14.91
C GLN A 922 15.66 -46.40 -14.04
N MET A 923 15.14 -45.31 -14.63
CA MET A 923 14.24 -44.40 -13.94
C MET A 923 12.79 -44.83 -14.16
N GLU A 924 12.21 -45.44 -13.13
CA GLU A 924 10.78 -45.76 -13.07
C GLU A 924 10.06 -44.68 -12.26
N ASP A 925 9.42 -43.74 -12.97
CA ASP A 925 8.70 -42.60 -12.40
C ASP A 925 7.27 -42.52 -12.95
N ASP A 926 6.32 -42.15 -12.10
CA ASP A 926 4.89 -42.13 -12.45
C ASP A 926 4.60 -41.17 -13.62
N THR A 927 5.32 -40.06 -13.73
CA THR A 927 5.11 -39.07 -14.81
C THR A 927 5.57 -39.60 -16.17
N ILE A 928 6.64 -40.39 -16.20
CA ILE A 928 7.16 -41.04 -17.41
C ILE A 928 6.23 -42.17 -17.84
N LEU A 929 5.73 -42.98 -16.90
CA LEU A 929 4.74 -44.02 -17.20
C LEU A 929 3.43 -43.42 -17.71
N VAL A 930 2.98 -42.28 -17.16
CA VAL A 930 1.81 -41.56 -17.68
C VAL A 930 2.05 -41.06 -19.11
N VAL A 931 3.23 -40.53 -19.42
CA VAL A 931 3.59 -40.13 -20.79
C VAL A 931 3.60 -41.34 -21.73
N TYR A 932 4.20 -42.45 -21.30
CA TYR A 932 4.24 -43.69 -22.06
C TYR A 932 2.82 -44.23 -22.35
N GLY A 933 1.97 -44.31 -21.33
CA GLY A 933 0.57 -44.71 -21.48
C GLY A 933 -0.20 -43.77 -22.41
N ARG A 934 0.03 -42.46 -22.35
CA ARG A 934 -0.61 -41.49 -23.26
C ARG A 934 -0.15 -41.64 -24.71
N MET A 935 1.13 -41.97 -24.93
CA MET A 935 1.67 -42.28 -26.26
C MET A 935 0.99 -43.53 -26.83
N LEU A 936 0.91 -44.60 -26.04
CA LEU A 936 0.22 -45.84 -26.42
C LEU A 936 -1.27 -45.61 -26.71
N LEU A 937 -1.93 -44.80 -25.88
CA LEU A 937 -3.33 -44.40 -26.09
C LEU A 937 -3.54 -43.62 -27.39
N ARG A 938 -2.59 -42.78 -27.80
CA ARG A 938 -2.62 -42.09 -29.12
C ARG A 938 -2.44 -43.07 -30.28
N ARG A 939 -1.63 -44.13 -30.09
CA ARG A 939 -1.46 -45.24 -31.04
C ARG A 939 -2.63 -46.23 -31.03
N ASN A 940 -3.65 -45.99 -30.19
CA ASN A 940 -4.78 -46.90 -29.97
C ASN A 940 -4.38 -48.28 -29.42
N GLU A 941 -3.22 -48.38 -28.77
CA GLU A 941 -2.75 -49.59 -28.08
C GLU A 941 -3.30 -49.63 -26.65
N LEU A 942 -4.61 -49.87 -26.52
CA LEU A 942 -5.36 -49.70 -25.27
C LEU A 942 -4.84 -50.61 -24.14
N GLN A 943 -4.52 -51.88 -24.43
CA GLN A 943 -4.04 -52.85 -23.43
C GLN A 943 -2.65 -52.49 -22.90
N ASN A 944 -1.72 -52.07 -23.77
CA ASN A 944 -0.39 -51.63 -23.34
C ASN A 944 -0.49 -50.34 -22.51
N ALA A 945 -1.40 -49.43 -22.90
CA ALA A 945 -1.66 -48.20 -22.17
C ALA A 945 -2.22 -48.49 -20.76
N GLU A 946 -3.19 -49.39 -20.66
CA GLU A 946 -3.74 -49.89 -19.39
C GLU A 946 -2.64 -50.37 -18.45
N MET A 947 -1.79 -51.30 -18.90
CA MET A 947 -0.67 -51.81 -18.10
C MET A 947 0.28 -50.71 -17.62
N ALA A 948 0.56 -49.71 -18.47
CA ALA A 948 1.40 -48.58 -18.10
C ALA A 948 0.77 -47.70 -17.01
N PHE A 949 -0.54 -47.41 -17.11
CA PHE A 949 -1.24 -46.60 -16.11
C PHE A 949 -1.50 -47.37 -14.81
N GLU A 950 -1.77 -48.67 -14.86
CA GLU A 950 -1.85 -49.52 -13.65
C GLU A 950 -0.52 -49.50 -12.89
N ARG A 951 0.60 -49.65 -13.62
CA ARG A 951 1.93 -49.56 -13.02
C ARG A 951 2.17 -48.18 -12.41
N ALA A 952 1.75 -47.11 -13.10
CA ALA A 952 1.82 -45.75 -12.57
C ALA A 952 0.96 -45.56 -11.30
N CYS A 953 -0.25 -46.14 -11.24
CA CYS A 953 -1.12 -46.10 -10.06
C CYS A 953 -0.51 -46.85 -8.86
N LYS A 954 0.28 -47.91 -9.10
CA LYS A 954 0.95 -48.66 -8.02
C LYS A 954 2.13 -47.90 -7.40
N ILE A 955 2.87 -47.11 -8.19
CA ILE A 955 4.07 -46.42 -7.72
C ILE A 955 3.84 -44.93 -7.40
N THR A 956 2.68 -44.38 -7.78
CA THR A 956 2.38 -42.95 -7.58
C THR A 956 2.31 -42.59 -6.10
N LYS A 957 3.09 -41.57 -5.72
CA LYS A 957 3.05 -41.02 -4.35
C LYS A 957 2.13 -39.81 -4.25
N ARG A 958 1.98 -39.05 -5.33
CA ARG A 958 1.26 -37.76 -5.37
C ARG A 958 0.58 -37.43 -6.70
N ASN A 959 0.76 -38.26 -7.74
CA ASN A 959 0.30 -37.98 -9.10
C ASN A 959 -1.02 -38.71 -9.40
N GLY A 960 -2.13 -37.98 -9.34
CA GLY A 960 -3.47 -38.53 -9.63
C GLY A 960 -3.79 -38.72 -11.12
N TRP A 961 -2.93 -38.24 -12.04
CA TRP A 961 -3.20 -38.36 -13.48
C TRP A 961 -3.29 -39.80 -13.98
N ALA A 962 -2.59 -40.73 -13.33
CA ALA A 962 -2.64 -42.15 -13.69
C ALA A 962 -4.06 -42.72 -13.54
N PHE A 963 -4.74 -42.42 -12.42
CA PHE A 963 -6.13 -42.83 -12.17
C PHE A 963 -7.09 -42.23 -13.18
N TYR A 964 -6.94 -40.94 -13.50
CA TYR A 964 -7.73 -40.27 -14.54
C TYR A 964 -7.61 -40.97 -15.90
N TYR A 965 -6.38 -41.25 -16.35
CA TYR A 965 -6.18 -41.88 -17.66
C TYR A 965 -6.60 -43.36 -17.69
N LEU A 966 -6.42 -44.08 -16.58
CA LEU A 966 -6.86 -45.47 -16.45
C LEU A 966 -8.39 -45.57 -16.46
N GLY A 967 -9.10 -44.73 -15.69
CA GLY A 967 -10.56 -44.66 -15.74
C GLY A 967 -11.07 -44.29 -17.14
N LYS A 968 -10.41 -43.35 -17.82
CA LYS A 968 -10.75 -43.00 -19.22
C LYS A 968 -10.54 -44.17 -20.19
N ILE A 969 -9.55 -45.02 -19.97
CA ILE A 969 -9.36 -46.24 -20.77
C ILE A 969 -10.48 -47.24 -20.49
N TYR A 970 -10.80 -47.47 -19.22
CA TYR A 970 -11.88 -48.37 -18.83
C TYR A 970 -13.23 -47.94 -19.40
N ILE A 971 -13.56 -46.64 -19.40
CA ILE A 971 -14.75 -46.12 -20.10
C ILE A 971 -14.70 -46.45 -21.61
N ARG A 972 -13.55 -46.29 -22.27
CA ARG A 972 -13.42 -46.63 -23.71
C ARG A 972 -13.50 -48.12 -24.01
N LEU A 973 -13.12 -48.95 -23.04
CA LEU A 973 -13.22 -50.41 -23.13
C LEU A 973 -14.58 -50.93 -22.65
N ASP A 974 -15.52 -50.03 -22.32
CA ASP A 974 -16.84 -50.36 -21.77
C ASP A 974 -16.78 -51.15 -20.44
N ARG A 975 -15.68 -50.99 -19.69
CA ARG A 975 -15.47 -51.58 -18.36
C ARG A 975 -15.85 -50.55 -17.30
N LEU A 976 -17.13 -50.24 -17.21
CA LEU A 976 -17.62 -49.07 -16.46
C LEU A 976 -17.42 -49.22 -14.93
N ASP A 977 -17.63 -50.42 -14.38
CA ASP A 977 -17.38 -50.69 -12.96
C ASP A 977 -15.91 -50.47 -12.58
N ASP A 978 -14.99 -51.02 -13.38
CA ASP A 978 -13.54 -50.81 -13.18
C ASP A 978 -13.17 -49.31 -13.28
N ALA A 979 -13.82 -48.58 -14.18
CA ALA A 979 -13.64 -47.14 -14.31
C ALA A 979 -14.08 -46.38 -13.05
N ILE A 980 -15.24 -46.74 -12.49
CA ILE A 980 -15.76 -46.14 -11.26
C ILE A 980 -14.81 -46.43 -10.10
N ASP A 981 -14.41 -47.69 -9.91
CA ASP A 981 -13.53 -48.13 -8.83
C ASP A 981 -12.18 -47.40 -8.86
N VAL A 982 -11.54 -47.35 -10.03
CA VAL A 982 -10.21 -46.71 -10.13
C VAL A 982 -10.27 -45.20 -9.94
N LEU A 983 -11.36 -44.55 -10.36
CA LEU A 983 -11.53 -43.11 -10.18
C LEU A 983 -11.86 -42.77 -8.72
N LEU A 984 -12.65 -43.60 -8.03
CA LEU A 984 -12.89 -43.49 -6.58
C LEU A 984 -11.59 -43.65 -5.79
N GLN A 985 -10.77 -44.67 -6.10
CA GLN A 985 -9.44 -44.85 -5.49
C GLN A 985 -8.55 -43.61 -5.70
N GLY A 986 -8.58 -43.03 -6.91
CA GLY A 986 -7.85 -41.81 -7.22
C GLY A 986 -8.33 -40.61 -6.38
N GLN A 987 -9.64 -40.48 -6.19
CA GLN A 987 -10.25 -39.43 -5.38
C GLN A 987 -9.92 -39.60 -3.88
N GLU A 988 -10.04 -40.81 -3.33
CA GLU A 988 -9.68 -41.15 -1.96
C GLU A 988 -8.21 -40.87 -1.67
N LEU A 989 -7.30 -41.33 -2.55
CA LEU A 989 -5.87 -41.07 -2.43
C LEU A 989 -5.58 -39.55 -2.31
N MET A 990 -6.30 -38.73 -3.06
CA MET A 990 -6.15 -37.29 -3.03
C MET A 990 -6.67 -36.67 -1.72
N TYR A 991 -7.79 -37.17 -1.18
CA TYR A 991 -8.32 -36.71 0.10
C TYR A 991 -7.46 -37.15 1.29
N GLU A 992 -7.17 -38.45 1.41
CA GLU A 992 -6.41 -39.02 2.53
C GLU A 992 -5.02 -38.39 2.67
N ARG A 993 -4.33 -38.19 1.53
CA ARG A 993 -2.98 -37.62 1.51
C ARG A 993 -2.95 -36.10 1.48
N GLY A 994 -4.12 -35.44 1.57
CA GLY A 994 -4.23 -33.98 1.52
C GLY A 994 -3.61 -33.36 0.28
N ILE A 995 -3.69 -34.05 -0.88
CA ILE A 995 -3.07 -33.61 -2.13
C ILE A 995 -3.92 -32.47 -2.71
N LYS A 996 -3.42 -31.23 -2.59
CA LYS A 996 -4.13 -30.01 -2.99
C LYS A 996 -4.04 -29.70 -4.50
N SER A 997 -4.21 -30.70 -5.37
CA SER A 997 -4.23 -30.49 -6.83
C SER A 997 -5.67 -30.42 -7.36
N LEU A 998 -6.28 -29.24 -7.29
CA LEU A 998 -7.68 -29.02 -7.69
C LEU A 998 -7.95 -29.46 -9.15
N ARG A 999 -6.98 -29.26 -10.06
CA ARG A 999 -7.13 -29.63 -11.47
C ARG A 999 -7.25 -31.13 -11.69
N VAL A 1000 -6.45 -31.93 -10.98
CA VAL A 1000 -6.44 -33.38 -11.13
C VAL A 1000 -7.66 -33.99 -10.47
N LEU A 1001 -8.01 -33.51 -9.27
CA LEU A 1001 -9.21 -33.95 -8.56
C LEU A 1001 -10.47 -33.67 -9.39
N SER A 1002 -10.60 -32.44 -9.92
CA SER A 1002 -11.69 -32.06 -10.83
C SER A 1002 -11.75 -32.99 -12.04
N ALA A 1003 -10.62 -33.25 -12.70
CA ALA A 1003 -10.58 -34.16 -13.85
C ALA A 1003 -11.02 -35.59 -13.48
N ILE A 1004 -10.59 -36.12 -12.33
CA ILE A 1004 -11.02 -37.43 -11.82
C ILE A 1004 -12.53 -37.45 -11.58
N GLN A 1005 -13.07 -36.46 -10.86
CA GLN A 1005 -14.50 -36.38 -10.55
C GLN A 1005 -15.35 -36.17 -11.81
N THR A 1006 -14.85 -35.41 -12.80
CA THR A 1006 -15.50 -35.28 -14.11
C THR A 1006 -15.56 -36.62 -14.83
N GLN A 1007 -14.47 -37.40 -14.86
CA GLN A 1007 -14.52 -38.75 -15.45
C GLN A 1007 -15.41 -39.69 -14.65
N LEU A 1008 -15.47 -39.56 -13.32
CA LEU A 1008 -16.31 -40.40 -12.48
C LEU A 1008 -17.80 -40.13 -12.76
N GLY A 1009 -18.19 -38.86 -12.85
CA GLY A 1009 -19.54 -38.48 -13.27
C GLY A 1009 -19.87 -38.97 -14.68
N LEU A 1010 -18.92 -38.89 -15.62
CA LEU A 1010 -19.09 -39.47 -16.96
C LEU A 1010 -19.21 -41.00 -16.93
N ALA A 1011 -18.43 -41.70 -16.09
CA ALA A 1011 -18.51 -43.15 -15.95
C ALA A 1011 -19.89 -43.57 -15.43
N TYR A 1012 -20.43 -42.89 -14.40
CA TYR A 1012 -21.80 -43.11 -13.94
C TYR A 1012 -22.84 -42.81 -15.01
N LEU A 1013 -22.67 -41.73 -15.81
CA LEU A 1013 -23.57 -41.45 -16.93
C LEU A 1013 -23.57 -42.54 -17.99
N TYR A 1014 -22.39 -43.06 -18.36
CA TYR A 1014 -22.28 -44.17 -19.30
C TYR A 1014 -22.84 -45.47 -18.71
N ASN A 1015 -22.77 -45.63 -17.38
CA ASN A 1015 -23.35 -46.76 -16.64
C ASN A 1015 -24.87 -46.61 -16.39
N GLU A 1016 -25.49 -45.58 -16.97
CA GLU A 1016 -26.91 -45.21 -16.77
C GLU A 1016 -27.31 -44.88 -15.31
N ASP A 1017 -26.34 -44.74 -14.41
CA ASP A 1017 -26.51 -44.33 -13.01
C ASP A 1017 -26.65 -42.80 -12.89
N ILE A 1018 -27.69 -42.23 -13.49
CA ILE A 1018 -27.92 -40.77 -13.52
C ILE A 1018 -27.99 -40.18 -12.10
N ASP A 1019 -28.63 -40.88 -11.16
CA ASP A 1019 -28.79 -40.44 -9.76
C ASP A 1019 -27.46 -40.22 -9.04
N LYS A 1020 -26.41 -40.96 -9.41
CA LYS A 1020 -25.05 -40.79 -8.86
C LYS A 1020 -24.24 -39.77 -9.64
N ALA A 1021 -24.45 -39.69 -10.96
CA ALA A 1021 -23.74 -38.75 -11.82
C ALA A 1021 -24.14 -37.30 -11.59
N GLU A 1022 -25.44 -37.03 -11.45
CA GLU A 1022 -26.02 -35.69 -11.30
C GLU A 1022 -25.42 -34.90 -10.13
N PRO A 1023 -25.42 -35.38 -8.88
CA PRO A 1023 -24.87 -34.61 -7.77
C PRO A 1023 -23.37 -34.32 -7.94
N ILE A 1024 -22.61 -35.18 -8.62
CA ILE A 1024 -21.18 -34.94 -8.89
C ILE A 1024 -21.02 -33.85 -9.95
N LEU A 1025 -21.67 -34.00 -11.11
CA LEU A 1025 -21.47 -33.11 -12.25
C LEU A 1025 -22.16 -31.76 -12.07
N ALA A 1026 -23.34 -31.71 -11.46
CA ALA A 1026 -24.03 -30.45 -11.15
C ALA A 1026 -23.25 -29.62 -10.14
N THR A 1027 -22.80 -30.23 -9.02
CA THR A 1027 -21.96 -29.55 -8.03
C THR A 1027 -20.66 -29.07 -8.65
N LEU A 1028 -19.98 -29.92 -9.43
CA LEU A 1028 -18.76 -29.51 -10.14
C LEU A 1028 -19.01 -28.35 -11.09
N PHE A 1029 -20.13 -28.37 -11.82
CA PHE A 1029 -20.48 -27.30 -12.75
C PHE A 1029 -20.76 -26.00 -12.00
N GLU A 1030 -21.52 -26.03 -10.91
CA GLU A 1030 -21.74 -24.84 -10.05
C GLU A 1030 -20.42 -24.27 -9.50
N GLU A 1031 -19.52 -25.14 -9.03
CA GLU A 1031 -18.23 -24.74 -8.48
C GLU A 1031 -17.22 -24.26 -9.52
N GLN A 1032 -17.27 -24.83 -10.73
CA GLN A 1032 -16.26 -24.71 -11.78
C GLN A 1032 -16.89 -24.46 -13.15
N THR A 1033 -17.88 -23.58 -13.20
CA THR A 1033 -18.51 -23.12 -14.45
C THR A 1033 -17.44 -22.68 -15.48
N GLU A 1034 -16.32 -22.10 -15.05
CA GLU A 1034 -15.24 -21.68 -15.96
C GLU A 1034 -14.39 -22.81 -16.58
N ASN A 1035 -14.62 -24.08 -16.22
CA ASN A 1035 -13.84 -25.22 -16.70
C ASN A 1035 -14.55 -25.91 -17.89
N PRO A 1036 -13.97 -25.87 -19.11
CA PRO A 1036 -14.60 -26.41 -20.31
C PRO A 1036 -14.86 -27.93 -20.27
N GLU A 1037 -14.03 -28.70 -19.56
CA GLU A 1037 -14.23 -30.16 -19.43
C GLU A 1037 -15.40 -30.51 -18.50
N VAL A 1038 -15.54 -29.78 -17.39
CA VAL A 1038 -16.67 -29.94 -16.45
C VAL A 1038 -17.96 -29.55 -17.15
N MET A 1039 -17.93 -28.43 -17.84
CA MET A 1039 -19.04 -27.93 -18.63
C MET A 1039 -19.46 -28.91 -19.72
N ARG A 1040 -18.50 -29.48 -20.47
CA ARG A 1040 -18.80 -30.53 -21.46
C ARG A 1040 -19.48 -31.74 -20.81
N ALA A 1041 -19.02 -32.17 -19.63
CA ALA A 1041 -19.63 -33.28 -18.92
C ALA A 1041 -21.05 -32.94 -18.41
N TYR A 1042 -21.27 -31.73 -17.92
CA TYR A 1042 -22.59 -31.26 -17.51
C TYR A 1042 -23.54 -31.10 -18.70
N ALA A 1043 -23.07 -30.56 -19.83
CA ALA A 1043 -23.87 -30.50 -21.06
C ALA A 1043 -24.23 -31.92 -21.55
N PHE A 1044 -23.37 -32.91 -21.35
CA PHE A 1044 -23.68 -34.30 -21.66
C PHE A 1044 -24.71 -34.92 -20.69
N LEU A 1045 -24.66 -34.58 -19.39
CA LEU A 1045 -25.72 -34.91 -18.41
C LEU A 1045 -27.06 -34.30 -18.85
N SER A 1046 -27.09 -33.00 -19.15
CA SER A 1046 -28.28 -32.28 -19.65
C SER A 1046 -28.82 -32.91 -20.93
N LEU A 1047 -27.95 -33.25 -21.88
CA LEU A 1047 -28.35 -33.91 -23.12
C LEU A 1047 -29.07 -35.24 -22.86
N LYS A 1048 -28.56 -36.04 -21.90
CA LYS A 1048 -29.13 -37.34 -21.54
C LYS A 1048 -30.44 -37.23 -20.75
N LYS A 1049 -30.61 -36.19 -19.93
CA LYS A 1049 -31.76 -36.01 -19.04
C LYS A 1049 -32.91 -35.24 -19.69
N GLU A 1050 -32.60 -34.18 -20.43
CA GLU A 1050 -33.54 -33.14 -20.85
C GLU A 1050 -33.49 -32.84 -22.36
N GLY A 1051 -32.48 -33.35 -23.07
CA GLY A 1051 -32.35 -33.21 -24.52
C GLY A 1051 -31.43 -32.08 -24.98
N ILE A 1052 -31.47 -31.79 -26.29
CA ILE A 1052 -30.49 -30.94 -26.98
C ILE A 1052 -30.56 -29.48 -26.50
N GLU A 1053 -31.76 -28.95 -26.23
CA GLU A 1053 -31.95 -27.57 -25.81
C GLU A 1053 -31.29 -27.29 -24.45
N SER A 1054 -31.48 -28.16 -23.45
CA SER A 1054 -30.83 -28.03 -22.13
C SER A 1054 -29.30 -28.17 -22.23
N ALA A 1055 -28.80 -29.03 -23.11
CA ALA A 1055 -27.36 -29.14 -23.37
C ALA A 1055 -26.79 -27.86 -24.01
N HIS A 1056 -27.53 -27.24 -24.93
CA HIS A 1056 -27.19 -25.96 -25.52
C HIS A 1056 -27.24 -24.82 -24.49
N GLU A 1057 -28.26 -24.78 -23.64
CA GLU A 1057 -28.34 -23.83 -22.51
C GLU A 1057 -27.16 -24.00 -21.55
N ALA A 1058 -26.72 -25.23 -21.26
CA ALA A 1058 -25.51 -25.46 -20.48
C ALA A 1058 -24.27 -24.85 -21.16
N TYR A 1059 -24.22 -24.86 -22.51
CA TYR A 1059 -23.20 -24.16 -23.25
C TYR A 1059 -23.31 -22.62 -23.16
N GLU A 1060 -24.52 -22.08 -23.32
CA GLU A 1060 -24.78 -20.63 -23.28
C GLU A 1060 -24.68 -20.00 -21.88
N LYS A 1061 -24.95 -20.76 -20.83
CA LYS A 1061 -24.84 -20.34 -19.41
C LYS A 1061 -23.43 -19.82 -19.07
N LEU A 1062 -22.46 -20.13 -19.94
CA LEU A 1062 -21.17 -19.47 -20.06
C LEU A 1062 -21.07 -18.68 -21.36
N GLY A 1063 -21.48 -17.41 -21.34
CA GLY A 1063 -21.12 -16.48 -22.40
C GLY A 1063 -19.58 -16.35 -22.55
N ARG A 1064 -19.11 -16.02 -23.76
CA ARG A 1064 -17.69 -15.84 -24.15
C ARG A 1064 -16.82 -15.00 -23.17
N VAL A 1065 -17.47 -14.19 -22.32
CA VAL A 1065 -16.87 -13.24 -21.37
C VAL A 1065 -16.43 -13.89 -20.03
N ARG A 1066 -16.93 -15.08 -19.66
CA ARG A 1066 -16.70 -15.65 -18.31
C ARG A 1066 -15.45 -16.53 -18.17
N ILE A 1067 -14.96 -17.13 -19.26
CA ILE A 1067 -13.77 -18.00 -19.25
C ILE A 1067 -12.52 -17.14 -19.45
N LYS A 1068 -11.66 -17.05 -18.42
CA LYS A 1068 -10.53 -16.10 -18.41
C LYS A 1068 -9.32 -16.59 -19.19
N SER A 1069 -8.95 -17.84 -18.97
CA SER A 1069 -7.81 -18.48 -19.64
C SER A 1069 -8.04 -18.53 -21.15
N ARG A 1070 -7.11 -17.98 -21.93
CA ARG A 1070 -7.12 -18.07 -23.40
C ARG A 1070 -7.18 -19.53 -23.88
N PHE A 1071 -6.44 -20.41 -23.20
CA PHE A 1071 -6.46 -21.84 -23.47
C PHE A 1071 -7.85 -22.44 -23.20
N ASP A 1072 -8.43 -22.14 -22.04
CA ASP A 1072 -9.74 -22.69 -21.68
C ASP A 1072 -10.87 -22.11 -22.55
N ARG A 1073 -10.77 -20.84 -22.98
CA ARG A 1073 -11.68 -20.28 -24.01
C ARG A 1073 -11.58 -21.06 -25.31
N SER A 1074 -10.37 -21.37 -25.76
CA SER A 1074 -10.17 -22.18 -26.96
C SER A 1074 -10.75 -23.59 -26.79
N GLN A 1075 -10.58 -24.22 -25.62
CA GLN A 1075 -11.18 -25.51 -25.31
C GLN A 1075 -12.71 -25.46 -25.23
N TYR A 1076 -13.31 -24.39 -24.69
CA TYR A 1076 -14.76 -24.16 -24.72
C TYR A 1076 -15.26 -24.19 -26.17
N HIS A 1077 -14.68 -23.37 -27.03
CA HIS A 1077 -15.08 -23.26 -28.43
C HIS A 1077 -14.85 -24.58 -29.18
N LEU A 1078 -13.78 -25.31 -28.85
CA LEU A 1078 -13.53 -26.65 -29.36
C LEU A 1078 -14.60 -27.66 -28.91
N PHE A 1079 -14.98 -27.68 -27.63
CA PHE A 1079 -16.00 -28.61 -27.14
C PHE A 1079 -17.39 -28.27 -27.65
N TYR A 1080 -17.71 -26.99 -27.75
CA TYR A 1080 -18.98 -26.54 -28.28
C TYR A 1080 -19.10 -26.82 -29.78
N GLY A 1081 -18.02 -26.58 -30.54
CA GLY A 1081 -17.94 -26.98 -31.94
C GLY A 1081 -18.07 -28.50 -32.13
N MET A 1082 -17.51 -29.31 -31.23
CA MET A 1082 -17.72 -30.77 -31.25
C MET A 1082 -19.15 -31.19 -30.87
N PHE A 1083 -19.81 -30.46 -29.98
CA PHE A 1083 -21.23 -30.66 -29.68
C PHE A 1083 -22.09 -30.38 -30.91
N TYR A 1084 -21.90 -29.22 -31.57
CA TYR A 1084 -22.60 -28.89 -32.81
C TYR A 1084 -22.35 -29.91 -33.91
N LEU A 1085 -21.10 -30.36 -34.07
CA LEU A 1085 -20.77 -31.40 -35.04
C LEU A 1085 -21.48 -32.73 -34.73
N GLY A 1086 -21.67 -33.06 -33.44
CA GLY A 1086 -22.37 -34.26 -33.00
C GLY A 1086 -23.89 -34.21 -33.21
N ILE A 1087 -24.49 -33.02 -33.29
CA ILE A 1087 -25.89 -32.82 -33.67
C ILE A 1087 -26.05 -32.42 -35.16
N GLU A 1088 -25.01 -32.67 -35.97
CA GLU A 1088 -24.96 -32.42 -37.42
C GLU A 1088 -25.07 -30.94 -37.87
N GLU A 1089 -24.93 -29.99 -36.95
CA GLU A 1089 -24.93 -28.53 -37.19
C GLU A 1089 -23.53 -28.02 -37.61
N LYS A 1090 -23.04 -28.49 -38.77
CA LYS A 1090 -21.66 -28.24 -39.26
C LYS A 1090 -21.31 -26.76 -39.43
N GLY A 1091 -22.28 -25.93 -39.82
CA GLY A 1091 -22.10 -24.49 -39.95
C GLY A 1091 -21.71 -23.84 -38.62
N LYS A 1092 -22.47 -24.09 -37.55
CA LYS A 1092 -22.16 -23.60 -36.20
C LYS A 1092 -20.87 -24.23 -35.65
N ALA A 1093 -20.63 -25.51 -35.94
CA ALA A 1093 -19.39 -26.18 -35.57
C ALA A 1093 -18.15 -25.48 -36.15
N SER A 1094 -18.18 -25.11 -37.44
CA SER A 1094 -17.08 -24.40 -38.10
C SER A 1094 -16.80 -23.02 -37.47
N GLN A 1095 -17.85 -22.25 -37.14
CA GLN A 1095 -17.73 -20.94 -36.48
C GLN A 1095 -17.06 -21.06 -35.11
N GLU A 1096 -17.46 -22.04 -34.30
CA GLU A 1096 -16.84 -22.26 -32.99
C GLU A 1096 -15.39 -22.75 -33.14
N PHE A 1097 -15.08 -23.62 -34.10
CA PHE A 1097 -13.69 -24.01 -34.37
C PHE A 1097 -12.82 -22.86 -34.89
N GLU A 1098 -13.37 -21.91 -35.65
CA GLU A 1098 -12.67 -20.67 -36.05
C GLU A 1098 -12.30 -19.82 -34.83
N GLU A 1099 -13.24 -19.62 -33.89
CA GLU A 1099 -12.96 -18.91 -32.64
C GLU A 1099 -11.88 -19.63 -31.81
N ALA A 1100 -11.97 -20.96 -31.73
CA ALA A 1100 -10.93 -21.78 -31.10
C ALA A 1100 -9.57 -21.57 -31.79
N HIS A 1101 -9.52 -21.47 -33.13
CA HIS A 1101 -8.31 -21.25 -33.92
C HIS A 1101 -7.75 -19.84 -33.77
N LYS A 1102 -8.60 -18.81 -33.71
CA LYS A 1102 -8.18 -17.42 -33.42
C LYS A 1102 -7.47 -17.35 -32.08
N LEU A 1103 -7.99 -18.06 -31.09
CA LEU A 1103 -7.40 -18.17 -29.75
C LEU A 1103 -6.14 -19.03 -29.77
N GLU A 1104 -6.06 -20.14 -30.50
CA GLU A 1104 -4.86 -20.99 -30.59
C GLU A 1104 -4.38 -21.19 -32.04
N LYS A 1105 -3.76 -20.14 -32.60
CA LYS A 1105 -3.38 -20.05 -34.02
C LYS A 1105 -2.43 -21.14 -34.55
N ASN A 1106 -1.73 -21.83 -33.65
CA ASN A 1106 -0.76 -22.88 -33.99
C ASN A 1106 -1.16 -24.26 -33.45
N ASN A 1107 -2.39 -24.43 -32.95
CA ASN A 1107 -2.86 -25.73 -32.47
C ASN A 1107 -3.32 -26.60 -33.66
N VAL A 1108 -2.49 -27.57 -34.02
CA VAL A 1108 -2.72 -28.48 -35.15
C VAL A 1108 -4.01 -29.29 -35.00
N TYR A 1109 -4.39 -29.66 -33.78
CA TYR A 1109 -5.63 -30.40 -33.55
C TYR A 1109 -6.87 -29.58 -33.90
N ILE A 1110 -6.89 -28.30 -33.49
CA ILE A 1110 -8.00 -27.38 -33.80
C ILE A 1110 -8.04 -27.09 -35.30
N MET A 1111 -6.89 -26.80 -35.92
CA MET A 1111 -6.81 -26.61 -37.37
C MET A 1111 -7.30 -27.84 -38.13
N MET A 1112 -6.97 -29.04 -37.67
CA MET A 1112 -7.40 -30.28 -38.30
C MET A 1112 -8.91 -30.52 -38.15
N LYS A 1113 -9.49 -30.19 -36.99
CA LYS A 1113 -10.96 -30.25 -36.80
C LYS A 1113 -11.68 -29.30 -37.74
N LEU A 1114 -11.23 -28.04 -37.80
CA LEU A 1114 -11.79 -27.04 -38.70
C LEU A 1114 -11.63 -27.43 -40.18
N ALA A 1115 -10.44 -27.88 -40.60
CA ALA A 1115 -10.17 -28.26 -41.98
C ALA A 1115 -11.04 -29.44 -42.43
N ARG A 1116 -11.26 -30.45 -41.57
CA ARG A 1116 -12.17 -31.57 -41.88
C ARG A 1116 -13.62 -31.09 -41.99
N THR A 1117 -14.08 -30.24 -41.08
CA THR A 1117 -15.45 -29.69 -41.14
C THR A 1117 -15.66 -28.89 -42.43
N TYR A 1118 -14.71 -28.03 -42.83
CA TYR A 1118 -14.81 -27.35 -44.13
C TYR A 1118 -14.77 -28.32 -45.31
N TYR A 1119 -13.94 -29.38 -45.25
CA TYR A 1119 -13.91 -30.38 -46.31
C TYR A 1119 -15.25 -31.10 -46.46
N ASP A 1120 -15.86 -31.51 -45.34
CA ASP A 1120 -17.15 -32.17 -45.33
C ASP A 1120 -18.25 -31.24 -45.87
N MET A 1121 -18.28 -29.98 -45.42
CA MET A 1121 -19.21 -28.96 -45.93
C MET A 1121 -19.00 -28.68 -47.42
N ALA A 1122 -17.76 -28.67 -47.90
CA ALA A 1122 -17.46 -28.52 -49.32
C ALA A 1122 -17.99 -29.68 -50.15
N VAL A 1123 -17.86 -30.91 -49.65
CA VAL A 1123 -18.39 -32.11 -50.31
C VAL A 1123 -19.91 -32.10 -50.34
N GLU A 1124 -20.57 -31.73 -49.23
CA GLU A 1124 -22.03 -31.62 -49.16
C GLU A 1124 -22.56 -30.56 -50.12
N SER A 1125 -22.03 -29.33 -50.08
CA SER A 1125 -22.43 -28.27 -51.00
C SER A 1125 -22.17 -28.64 -52.47
N TRP A 1126 -21.13 -29.42 -52.75
CA TRP A 1126 -20.86 -29.92 -54.10
C TRP A 1126 -21.89 -30.97 -54.54
N VAL A 1127 -22.29 -31.88 -53.65
CA VAL A 1127 -23.37 -32.85 -53.89
C VAL A 1127 -24.72 -32.16 -54.06
N ASP A 1128 -24.98 -31.10 -53.29
CA ASP A 1128 -26.21 -30.30 -53.34
C ASP A 1128 -26.27 -29.34 -54.54
N GLY A 1129 -25.17 -29.21 -55.30
CA GLY A 1129 -25.09 -28.40 -56.52
C GLY A 1129 -24.71 -26.92 -56.32
N ASP A 1130 -24.39 -26.51 -55.09
CA ASP A 1130 -23.96 -25.14 -54.76
C ASP A 1130 -22.43 -25.00 -54.92
N LEU A 1131 -21.99 -24.93 -56.19
CA LEU A 1131 -20.58 -25.01 -56.57
C LEU A 1131 -19.73 -23.85 -56.03
N ASP A 1132 -20.30 -22.65 -55.88
CA ASP A 1132 -19.58 -21.48 -55.37
C ASP A 1132 -19.30 -21.61 -53.88
N VAL A 1133 -20.28 -22.08 -53.10
CA VAL A 1133 -20.13 -22.36 -51.68
C VAL A 1133 -19.16 -23.53 -51.44
N ALA A 1134 -19.30 -24.60 -52.23
CA ALA A 1134 -18.39 -25.75 -52.20
C ALA A 1134 -16.94 -25.33 -52.45
N LYS A 1135 -16.72 -24.50 -53.47
CA LYS A 1135 -15.39 -23.97 -53.79
C LYS A 1135 -14.83 -23.14 -52.64
N LYS A 1136 -15.61 -22.24 -52.04
CA LYS A 1136 -15.18 -21.42 -50.91
C LYS A 1136 -14.67 -22.28 -49.74
N TYR A 1137 -15.47 -23.25 -49.29
CA TYR A 1137 -15.07 -24.13 -48.19
C TYR A 1137 -13.85 -25.00 -48.54
N ALA A 1138 -13.75 -25.47 -49.79
CA ALA A 1138 -12.57 -26.20 -50.24
C ALA A 1138 -11.28 -25.34 -50.19
N TYR A 1139 -11.37 -24.05 -50.53
CA TYR A 1139 -10.26 -23.10 -50.40
C TYR A 1139 -9.89 -22.82 -48.93
N ASP A 1140 -10.87 -22.62 -48.05
CA ASP A 1140 -10.63 -22.41 -46.61
C ASP A 1140 -9.96 -23.64 -45.97
N CYS A 1141 -10.40 -24.85 -46.35
CA CYS A 1141 -9.75 -26.10 -45.99
C CYS A 1141 -8.30 -26.17 -46.50
N ALA A 1142 -8.06 -25.86 -47.77
CA ALA A 1142 -6.74 -25.90 -48.38
C ALA A 1142 -5.74 -24.93 -47.71
N ALA A 1143 -6.19 -23.74 -47.32
CA ALA A 1143 -5.38 -22.77 -46.58
C ALA A 1143 -4.92 -23.31 -45.21
N LEU A 1144 -5.84 -23.95 -44.47
CA LEU A 1144 -5.51 -24.60 -43.20
C LEU A 1144 -4.57 -25.79 -43.39
N VAL A 1145 -4.80 -26.64 -44.39
CA VAL A 1145 -3.91 -27.78 -44.72
C VAL A 1145 -2.51 -27.28 -45.07
N ARG A 1146 -2.37 -26.21 -45.88
CA ARG A 1146 -1.06 -25.59 -46.19
C ARG A 1146 -0.36 -25.15 -44.90
N LYS A 1147 -1.09 -24.50 -44.00
CA LYS A 1147 -0.57 -24.04 -42.71
C LYS A 1147 -0.11 -25.23 -41.85
N ILE A 1148 -0.92 -26.28 -41.74
CA ILE A 1148 -0.58 -27.50 -41.00
C ILE A 1148 0.69 -28.13 -41.56
N LEU A 1149 0.77 -28.36 -42.88
CA LEU A 1149 1.94 -28.98 -43.52
C LEU A 1149 3.22 -28.13 -43.43
N LYS A 1150 3.09 -26.81 -43.29
CA LYS A 1150 4.24 -25.93 -43.00
C LYS A 1150 4.77 -26.12 -41.58
N PHE A 1151 3.90 -26.40 -40.61
CA PHE A 1151 4.30 -26.65 -39.22
C PHE A 1151 4.68 -28.12 -38.97
N ASP A 1152 4.04 -29.04 -39.69
CA ASP A 1152 4.13 -30.49 -39.56
C ASP A 1152 4.01 -31.13 -40.96
N SER A 1153 5.13 -31.19 -41.69
CA SER A 1153 5.18 -31.66 -43.08
C SER A 1153 4.74 -33.11 -43.26
N ASP A 1154 4.83 -33.90 -42.19
CA ASP A 1154 4.59 -35.34 -42.22
C ASP A 1154 3.20 -35.69 -41.66
N ASN A 1155 2.32 -34.69 -41.48
CA ASN A 1155 0.99 -34.90 -40.95
C ASN A 1155 0.11 -35.70 -41.93
N LYS A 1156 0.02 -37.02 -41.71
CA LYS A 1156 -0.73 -37.94 -42.58
C LYS A 1156 -2.16 -37.47 -42.87
N ALA A 1157 -2.89 -37.01 -41.85
CA ALA A 1157 -4.26 -36.54 -42.00
C ALA A 1157 -4.37 -35.27 -42.87
N ALA A 1158 -3.38 -34.38 -42.80
CA ALA A 1158 -3.31 -33.21 -43.68
C ALA A 1158 -2.97 -33.60 -45.12
N VAL A 1159 -2.08 -34.59 -45.31
CA VAL A 1159 -1.76 -35.15 -46.63
C VAL A 1159 -2.98 -35.82 -47.25
N ASP A 1160 -3.76 -36.58 -46.47
CA ASP A 1160 -4.99 -37.21 -46.94
C ASP A 1160 -6.02 -36.16 -47.39
N LEU A 1161 -6.18 -35.07 -46.62
CA LEU A 1161 -7.01 -33.93 -47.02
C LEU A 1161 -6.49 -33.23 -48.27
N GLN A 1162 -5.17 -33.06 -48.42
CA GLN A 1162 -4.56 -32.51 -49.63
C GLN A 1162 -4.88 -33.35 -50.87
N ILE A 1163 -4.79 -34.69 -50.77
CA ILE A 1163 -5.17 -35.61 -51.85
C ILE A 1163 -6.67 -35.48 -52.16
N GLY A 1164 -7.50 -35.41 -51.12
CA GLY A 1164 -8.94 -35.22 -51.25
C GLY A 1164 -9.34 -33.88 -51.91
N LEU A 1165 -8.62 -32.80 -51.61
CA LEU A 1165 -8.83 -31.49 -52.20
C LEU A 1165 -8.45 -31.46 -53.68
N TYR A 1166 -7.34 -32.11 -54.04
CA TYR A 1166 -6.93 -32.21 -55.44
C TYR A 1166 -7.87 -33.11 -56.26
N SER A 1167 -8.20 -34.29 -55.75
CA SER A 1167 -9.01 -35.28 -56.51
C SER A 1167 -10.47 -34.87 -56.71
N ARG A 1168 -11.07 -34.10 -55.80
CA ARG A 1168 -12.47 -33.69 -55.88
C ARG A 1168 -12.69 -32.25 -56.36
N PHE A 1169 -11.77 -31.35 -56.05
CA PHE A 1169 -11.93 -29.92 -56.31
C PHE A 1169 -10.80 -29.32 -57.17
N GLU A 1170 -9.84 -30.13 -57.62
CA GLU A 1170 -8.66 -29.71 -58.40
C GLU A 1170 -7.81 -28.62 -57.72
N ILE A 1171 -7.88 -28.51 -56.39
CA ILE A 1171 -7.13 -27.51 -55.62
C ILE A 1171 -5.74 -28.05 -55.27
N GLU A 1172 -4.71 -27.38 -55.78
CA GLU A 1172 -3.32 -27.66 -55.43
C GLU A 1172 -2.88 -26.82 -54.21
N VAL A 1173 -2.81 -27.46 -53.03
CA VAL A 1173 -2.47 -26.80 -51.74
C VAL A 1173 -1.15 -26.02 -51.78
N SER A 1174 -0.18 -26.43 -52.60
CA SER A 1174 1.11 -25.77 -52.79
C SER A 1174 0.98 -24.34 -53.35
N LYS A 1175 -0.09 -24.06 -54.12
CA LYS A 1175 -0.35 -22.82 -54.86
C LYS A 1175 -1.26 -21.81 -54.14
N ILE A 1176 -1.91 -22.17 -53.03
CA ILE A 1176 -2.76 -21.26 -52.23
C ILE A 1176 -1.90 -20.17 -51.60
N GLU A 1177 -2.13 -18.88 -51.83
CA GLU A 1177 -1.41 -17.79 -51.12
C GLU A 1177 -1.69 -17.79 -49.60
N MET A 1178 -0.67 -17.53 -48.78
CA MET A 1178 -0.85 -17.42 -47.33
C MET A 1178 -1.13 -15.96 -46.98
N VAL A 1179 -2.32 -15.70 -46.42
CA VAL A 1179 -2.69 -14.41 -45.82
C VAL A 1179 -2.23 -14.35 -44.36
#